data_AF-A0A814D364-F1
#
_entry.id   AF-A0A814D364-F1
#
_cell.length_a   1.000
_cell.length_b   1.000
_cell.length_c   1.000
_cell.angle_alpha   90.00
_cell.angle_beta   90.00
_cell.angle_gamma   90.00
#
_symmetry.space_group_name_H-M   'P 1'
#
loop_
_entity.id
_entity.type
_entity.pdbx_description
1 polymer ?
#
loop_
_entity_poly.entity_id
_entity_poly.type
_entity_poly.pdbx_seq_one_letter_code
_entity_poly.pdbx_strand_id
1 'polypeptide(L)'
;MTDNKNSKRRIFIREHVYKRDNYLDEVEFEFIDDFESNSSIEQNYSLWLRRDHYMKTILRRYGYSENKMPTFEEYIDTIRSLIVGHCCSEYDLRRAFHIFDLDQNGIIELHEFYQFISIIGRSTTEDKISNFIERINISDDRNLNYEQFKQFVRLGHGREMLVNVSFDKQTFSEDENTDELAELNINPHDSINFIKGSIKKSNNKQEQLMASNIDDKKVDLNGPGEMGKPVEIDKTKLSPYELIKYENGFEKHAFNVYASDLISYHRSLPDVRDPDCQKLQHEPISLTASIIMCFHNEAWSVLLRSIHSIINRSPSHLLKEIILVDDFSDMEHLKKPLDEYIKHLKIVSIVRQKQREGLIRSRLAGAAIAKGDVIIFLDSHIEATEGWLEPLLGPILQNRTFVVTPVIDTIDEDTLQYNFVVLDAISTGGFDWNLEFNWYSISDRERERRKHHLEPIRTPTMAGGLFAISKSYFYELGSYDAGMDIWGGENLELSFRIWMCGGTLVISPCSHVGHIFRKRSPYKWSDEVNVVRKNSVRLAEVWLDEYKKYYYQRINNNLGNYGDITSRKLLREKLQCKSFKWYVTEIYPELSLPEDTKTLGEIRNFYADFCVDANTHPNSFNKSVISYPCHNEGGNQFFMLTKIGEIRRDHGCLEYSGGIADINKDDKVLVLSCHGEKGNQYWIYNENNQIYHPASNSCMTLSNDSEHIQMQVCDLSNAAQKWSWTQRLLNETNNT
;
A
#
# COMPACT_ATOMS: atom_id res chain seq x y z
N MET A 1 -60.24 -34.78 9.71
CA MET A 1 -58.89 -35.22 9.30
C MET A 1 -58.30 -34.13 8.41
N THR A 2 -57.58 -33.21 9.08
CA THR A 2 -56.17 -32.80 8.88
C THR A 2 -55.99 -31.79 7.74
N ASP A 3 -56.06 -30.47 7.97
CA ASP A 3 -55.12 -29.51 8.66
C ASP A 3 -53.84 -29.20 7.87
N ASN A 4 -53.29 -27.97 7.79
CA ASN A 4 -53.80 -26.59 7.92
C ASN A 4 -52.66 -25.61 7.52
N LYS A 5 -53.06 -24.50 6.88
CA LYS A 5 -52.52 -23.10 6.88
C LYS A 5 -51.03 -22.79 7.12
N ASN A 6 -50.46 -21.92 6.27
CA ASN A 6 -50.46 -20.46 6.53
C ASN A 6 -50.05 -19.58 5.33
N SER A 7 -50.68 -18.40 5.27
CA SER A 7 -50.82 -17.50 4.12
C SER A 7 -50.07 -16.18 4.31
N LYS A 8 -49.55 -15.64 3.20
CA LYS A 8 -49.00 -14.27 3.01
C LYS A 8 -50.01 -13.16 3.37
N ARG A 9 -49.51 -11.99 3.83
CA ARG A 9 -49.89 -10.64 3.34
C ARG A 9 -48.97 -9.52 3.87
N ARG A 10 -48.69 -8.55 2.99
CA ARG A 10 -47.93 -7.27 3.15
C ARG A 10 -48.74 -6.21 3.91
N ILE A 11 -48.06 -5.26 4.58
CA ILE A 11 -48.57 -3.89 4.86
C ILE A 11 -47.44 -2.84 4.70
N PHE A 12 -47.81 -1.69 4.11
CA PHE A 12 -47.07 -0.45 3.83
C PHE A 12 -46.95 0.48 5.05
N ILE A 13 -46.00 1.44 5.04
CA ILE A 13 -46.13 2.70 5.81
C ILE A 13 -45.81 3.93 4.93
N ARG A 14 -46.69 4.94 5.05
CA ARG A 14 -46.76 6.25 4.37
C ARG A 14 -46.01 7.33 5.15
N GLU A 15 -45.51 8.34 4.44
CA GLU A 15 -45.06 9.64 4.97
C GLU A 15 -46.23 10.49 5.50
N HIS A 16 -46.03 11.17 6.64
CA HIS A 16 -46.68 12.44 6.96
C HIS A 16 -45.72 13.40 7.70
N VAL A 17 -45.75 14.65 7.25
CA VAL A 17 -45.04 15.82 7.78
C VAL A 17 -45.91 16.50 8.84
N TYR A 18 -45.33 16.88 9.98
CA TYR A 18 -45.75 18.04 10.79
C TYR A 18 -44.54 18.71 11.45
N LYS A 19 -44.59 20.05 11.55
CA LYS A 19 -43.57 20.94 12.12
C LYS A 19 -43.78 21.17 13.63
N ARG A 20 -42.63 21.31 14.31
CA ARG A 20 -42.25 22.20 15.45
C ARG A 20 -42.32 21.72 16.92
N ASP A 21 -41.16 21.98 17.54
CA ASP A 21 -40.80 22.37 18.92
C ASP A 21 -40.42 21.30 19.98
N ASN A 22 -39.13 21.36 20.35
CA ASN A 22 -38.43 21.00 21.61
C ASN A 22 -38.86 19.73 22.37
N TYR A 23 -37.94 18.77 22.53
CA TYR A 23 -37.29 18.35 23.79
C TYR A 23 -36.26 17.22 23.51
N LEU A 24 -35.24 17.11 24.36
CA LEU A 24 -34.18 16.11 24.36
C LEU A 24 -34.73 14.69 24.55
N ASP A 25 -34.19 13.69 23.85
CA ASP A 25 -34.24 12.28 24.29
C ASP A 25 -32.91 11.57 23.98
N GLU A 26 -32.36 10.95 25.02
CA GLU A 26 -31.25 9.99 25.02
C GLU A 26 -31.73 8.65 24.46
N VAL A 27 -30.89 7.96 23.68
CA VAL A 27 -31.12 6.58 23.25
C VAL A 27 -30.15 5.69 24.03
N GLU A 28 -30.66 5.00 25.06
CA GLU A 28 -29.99 3.88 25.71
C GLU A 28 -30.06 2.63 24.80
N PHE A 29 -28.92 1.95 24.63
CA PHE A 29 -28.88 0.60 24.09
C PHE A 29 -29.03 -0.39 25.25
N GLU A 30 -30.16 -1.10 25.32
CA GLU A 30 -30.33 -2.26 26.18
C GLU A 30 -29.37 -3.39 25.74
N PHE A 31 -28.43 -3.76 26.61
CA PHE A 31 -27.76 -5.06 26.55
C PHE A 31 -28.72 -6.10 27.15
N ILE A 32 -29.03 -7.15 26.38
CA ILE A 32 -29.82 -8.29 26.84
C ILE A 32 -28.91 -9.17 27.72
N ASP A 33 -29.18 -9.17 29.03
CA ASP A 33 -28.76 -10.20 29.98
C ASP A 33 -29.61 -11.45 29.74
N ASP A 34 -28.99 -12.59 29.39
CA ASP A 34 -29.49 -13.96 29.67
C ASP A 34 -28.48 -15.02 29.16
N PHE A 35 -27.65 -15.55 30.08
CA PHE A 35 -26.72 -16.66 29.84
C PHE A 35 -27.26 -17.98 30.39
N GLU A 36 -28.38 -18.46 29.85
CA GLU A 36 -28.89 -19.80 30.17
C GLU A 36 -29.43 -20.53 28.91
N SER A 37 -28.54 -20.95 28.01
CA SER A 37 -28.73 -22.19 27.21
C SER A 37 -27.49 -22.49 26.34
N ASN A 38 -27.16 -23.78 26.18
CA ASN A 38 -26.13 -24.26 25.23
C ASN A 38 -26.37 -23.83 23.77
N SER A 39 -27.57 -23.34 23.43
CA SER A 39 -27.93 -22.91 22.07
C SER A 39 -27.31 -21.55 21.67
N SER A 40 -26.99 -20.67 22.62
CA SER A 40 -26.37 -19.36 22.33
C SER A 40 -24.88 -19.49 22.00
N ILE A 41 -24.19 -20.49 22.59
CA ILE A 41 -22.78 -20.78 22.35
C ILE A 41 -22.57 -21.34 20.94
N GLU A 42 -23.41 -22.26 20.47
CA GLU A 42 -23.33 -22.80 19.11
C GLU A 42 -23.60 -21.73 18.03
N GLN A 43 -24.53 -20.81 18.29
CA GLN A 43 -24.82 -19.69 17.38
C GLN A 43 -23.64 -18.70 17.33
N ASN A 44 -23.05 -18.33 18.48
CA ASN A 44 -21.88 -17.47 18.53
C ASN A 44 -20.63 -18.13 17.92
N TYR A 45 -20.47 -19.43 18.09
CA TYR A 45 -19.41 -20.23 17.48
C TYR A 45 -19.44 -20.21 15.95
N SER A 46 -20.61 -20.42 15.35
CA SER A 46 -20.77 -20.40 13.89
C SER A 46 -20.54 -19.00 13.28
N LEU A 47 -20.85 -17.93 14.03
CA LEU A 47 -20.61 -16.53 13.65
C LEU A 47 -19.14 -16.15 13.80
N TRP A 48 -18.48 -16.60 14.86
CA TRP A 48 -17.05 -16.39 15.12
C TRP A 48 -16.18 -17.09 14.05
N LEU A 49 -16.43 -18.37 13.74
CA LEU A 49 -15.72 -19.10 12.67
C LEU A 49 -15.86 -18.50 11.27
N ARG A 50 -16.98 -17.83 10.99
CA ARG A 50 -17.21 -17.18 9.68
C ARG A 50 -16.47 -15.85 9.55
N ARG A 51 -16.22 -15.16 10.68
CA ARG A 51 -15.56 -13.85 10.76
C ARG A 51 -14.05 -13.96 10.97
N ASP A 52 -13.59 -15.03 11.61
CA ASP A 52 -12.18 -15.27 11.87
C ASP A 52 -11.49 -15.94 10.65
N HIS A 53 -10.71 -15.14 9.91
CA HIS A 53 -9.98 -15.61 8.71
C HIS A 53 -8.87 -16.63 9.05
N TYR A 54 -8.44 -16.66 10.31
CA TYR A 54 -7.33 -17.49 10.76
C TYR A 54 -7.80 -18.91 11.11
N MET A 55 -8.95 -19.07 11.78
CA MET A 55 -9.57 -20.39 11.97
C MET A 55 -9.92 -21.08 10.66
N LYS A 56 -10.37 -20.33 9.64
CA LYS A 56 -10.57 -20.87 8.30
C LYS A 56 -9.30 -21.51 7.71
N THR A 57 -8.11 -21.06 8.12
CA THR A 57 -6.82 -21.60 7.65
C THR A 57 -6.45 -22.89 8.39
N ILE A 58 -6.71 -22.99 9.70
CA ILE A 58 -6.50 -24.22 10.47
C ILE A 58 -7.48 -25.31 10.02
N LEU A 59 -8.76 -24.96 9.88
CA LEU A 59 -9.82 -25.88 9.48
C LEU A 59 -9.56 -26.49 8.09
N ARG A 60 -8.96 -25.72 7.16
CA ARG A 60 -8.49 -26.23 5.86
C ARG A 60 -7.42 -27.32 5.97
N ARG A 61 -6.54 -27.27 6.98
CA ARG A 61 -5.50 -28.31 7.19
C ARG A 61 -6.10 -29.64 7.67
N TYR A 62 -7.27 -29.61 8.29
CA TYR A 62 -8.02 -30.79 8.74
C TYR A 62 -9.14 -31.19 7.76
N GLY A 63 -9.17 -30.61 6.55
CA GLY A 63 -10.09 -30.99 5.47
C GLY A 63 -11.44 -30.27 5.46
N TYR A 64 -11.62 -29.21 6.25
CA TYR A 64 -12.85 -28.41 6.32
C TYR A 64 -12.79 -27.18 5.40
N SER A 65 -13.94 -26.71 4.90
CA SER A 65 -14.07 -25.59 3.95
C SER A 65 -15.28 -24.70 4.29
N GLU A 66 -15.47 -23.56 3.60
CA GLU A 66 -16.62 -22.68 3.83
C GLU A 66 -17.97 -23.37 3.64
N ASN A 67 -18.02 -24.42 2.81
CA ASN A 67 -19.23 -25.21 2.55
C ASN A 67 -19.29 -26.50 3.39
N LYS A 68 -18.27 -26.78 4.20
CA LYS A 68 -18.16 -27.97 5.05
C LYS A 68 -17.36 -27.60 6.31
N MET A 69 -18.00 -26.86 7.21
CA MET A 69 -17.45 -26.47 8.50
C MET A 69 -17.52 -27.64 9.49
N PRO A 70 -16.58 -27.74 10.44
CA PRO A 70 -16.66 -28.74 11.49
C PRO A 70 -17.90 -28.51 12.35
N THR A 71 -18.47 -29.58 12.90
CA THR A 71 -19.40 -29.44 14.02
C THR A 71 -18.68 -28.88 15.25
N PHE A 72 -19.44 -28.33 16.20
CA PHE A 72 -18.87 -27.85 17.46
C PHE A 72 -18.01 -28.93 18.15
N GLU A 73 -18.47 -30.20 18.11
CA GLU A 73 -17.74 -31.35 18.63
C GLU A 73 -16.43 -31.65 17.87
N GLU A 74 -16.44 -31.60 16.53
CA GLU A 74 -15.24 -31.81 15.68
C GLU A 74 -14.18 -30.70 15.86
N TYR A 75 -14.63 -29.47 16.14
CA TYR A 75 -13.74 -28.34 16.45
C TYR A 75 -13.10 -28.46 17.81
N ILE A 76 -13.88 -28.87 18.82
CA ILE A 76 -13.33 -29.16 20.14
C ILE A 76 -12.31 -30.30 20.06
N ASP A 77 -12.53 -31.32 19.23
CA ASP A 77 -11.54 -32.38 18.98
C ASP A 77 -10.26 -31.87 18.30
N THR A 78 -10.38 -30.91 17.38
CA THR A 78 -9.24 -30.26 16.73
C THR A 78 -8.39 -29.49 17.75
N ILE A 79 -9.02 -28.74 18.66
CA ILE A 79 -8.34 -28.03 19.75
C ILE A 79 -7.75 -28.98 20.79
N ARG A 80 -8.44 -30.06 21.14
CA ARG A 80 -7.89 -31.13 21.99
C ARG A 80 -6.62 -31.74 21.38
N SER A 81 -6.57 -31.92 20.07
CA SER A 81 -5.37 -32.44 19.39
C SER A 81 -4.15 -31.52 19.49
N LEU A 82 -4.36 -30.20 19.52
CA LEU A 82 -3.31 -29.18 19.70
C LEU A 82 -2.74 -29.16 21.14
N ILE A 83 -3.56 -29.54 22.14
CA ILE A 83 -3.17 -29.57 23.55
C ILE A 83 -2.47 -30.90 23.92
N VAL A 84 -2.79 -31.99 23.22
CA VAL A 84 -2.33 -33.36 23.55
C VAL A 84 -1.07 -33.79 22.79
N GLY A 85 -0.62 -33.03 21.78
CA GLY A 85 0.52 -33.39 20.94
C GLY A 85 1.91 -33.09 21.53
N HIS A 86 2.83 -34.05 21.45
CA HIS A 86 4.27 -33.77 21.58
C HIS A 86 4.75 -33.01 20.33
N CYS A 87 5.39 -31.85 20.54
CA CYS A 87 6.00 -30.94 19.56
C CYS A 87 5.09 -29.84 18.97
N CYS A 88 4.51 -28.99 19.81
CA CYS A 88 4.02 -27.69 19.36
C CYS A 88 5.20 -26.72 19.09
N SER A 89 5.21 -26.05 17.93
CA SER A 89 6.18 -24.98 17.67
C SER A 89 5.96 -23.82 18.66
N GLU A 90 6.94 -22.95 18.89
CA GLU A 90 6.75 -21.78 19.79
C GLU A 90 5.56 -20.92 19.34
N TYR A 91 5.38 -20.86 18.04
CA TYR A 91 4.29 -20.22 17.36
C TYR A 91 2.91 -20.81 17.77
N ASP A 92 2.78 -22.14 17.83
CA ASP A 92 1.54 -22.83 18.22
C ASP A 92 1.23 -22.69 19.71
N LEU A 93 2.27 -22.64 20.55
CA LEU A 93 2.13 -22.46 22.01
C LEU A 93 1.64 -21.05 22.36
N ARG A 94 2.15 -20.01 21.68
CA ARG A 94 1.68 -18.62 21.86
C ARG A 94 0.22 -18.46 21.43
N ARG A 95 -0.17 -19.11 20.34
CA ARG A 95 -1.57 -19.10 19.90
C ARG A 95 -2.49 -19.88 20.85
N ALA A 96 -2.05 -21.02 21.38
CA ALA A 96 -2.80 -21.76 22.38
C ALA A 96 -2.99 -20.93 23.66
N PHE A 97 -1.96 -20.23 24.12
CA PHE A 97 -2.05 -19.33 25.27
C PHE A 97 -3.13 -18.25 25.08
N HIS A 98 -3.18 -17.64 23.89
CA HIS A 98 -4.18 -16.63 23.54
C HIS A 98 -5.63 -17.14 23.49
N ILE A 99 -5.84 -18.45 23.35
CA ILE A 99 -7.18 -19.05 23.41
C ILE A 99 -7.65 -19.17 24.87
N PHE A 100 -6.73 -19.29 25.81
CA PHE A 100 -7.03 -19.40 27.25
C PHE A 100 -7.03 -18.04 27.96
N ASP A 101 -6.27 -17.06 27.45
CA ASP A 101 -6.22 -15.66 27.91
C ASP A 101 -7.33 -14.86 27.21
N LEU A 102 -8.53 -14.92 27.77
CA LEU A 102 -9.77 -14.45 27.15
C LEU A 102 -9.84 -12.92 27.10
N ASP A 103 -9.27 -12.25 28.11
CA ASP A 103 -9.19 -10.79 28.18
C ASP A 103 -7.92 -10.21 27.53
N GLN A 104 -7.00 -11.08 27.08
CA GLN A 104 -5.75 -10.76 26.38
C GLN A 104 -4.76 -9.94 27.21
N ASN A 105 -4.83 -10.05 28.53
CA ASN A 105 -3.97 -9.31 29.44
C ASN A 105 -2.55 -9.92 29.56
N GLY A 106 -2.31 -11.09 28.95
CA GLY A 106 -1.03 -11.79 28.94
C GLY A 106 -0.83 -12.77 30.10
N ILE A 107 -1.87 -13.01 30.90
CA ILE A 107 -1.91 -13.89 32.07
C ILE A 107 -3.23 -14.65 32.03
N ILE A 108 -3.19 -15.98 32.11
CA ILE A 108 -4.41 -16.78 32.22
C ILE A 108 -4.81 -16.85 33.69
N GLU A 109 -5.93 -16.24 34.02
CA GLU A 109 -6.53 -16.31 35.35
C GLU A 109 -7.31 -17.62 35.56
N LEU A 110 -7.50 -18.00 36.83
CA LEU A 110 -8.22 -19.22 37.22
C LEU A 110 -9.63 -19.30 36.58
N HIS A 111 -10.32 -18.16 36.48
CA HIS A 111 -11.68 -18.09 35.95
C HIS A 111 -11.72 -18.29 34.41
N GLU A 112 -10.71 -17.80 33.69
CA GLU A 112 -10.56 -18.00 32.24
C GLU A 112 -10.22 -19.45 31.92
N PHE A 113 -9.34 -20.04 32.73
CA PHE A 113 -9.01 -21.47 32.67
C PHE A 113 -10.26 -22.34 32.93
N TYR A 114 -11.09 -21.97 33.92
CA TYR A 114 -12.34 -22.66 34.25
C TYR A 114 -13.35 -22.62 33.09
N GLN A 115 -13.53 -21.46 32.46
CA GLN A 115 -14.42 -21.29 31.32
C GLN A 115 -14.01 -22.19 30.16
N PHE A 116 -12.71 -22.26 29.86
CA PHE A 116 -12.21 -23.11 28.79
C PHE A 116 -12.40 -24.62 29.07
N ILE A 117 -12.17 -25.08 30.31
CA ILE A 117 -12.38 -26.50 30.69
C ILE A 117 -13.86 -26.90 30.66
N SER A 118 -14.74 -25.96 30.98
CA SER A 118 -16.18 -26.16 30.88
C SER A 118 -16.63 -26.28 29.41
N ILE A 119 -16.03 -25.50 28.51
CA ILE A 119 -16.31 -25.52 27.06
C ILE A 119 -15.89 -26.84 26.41
N ILE A 120 -14.81 -27.49 26.86
CA ILE A 120 -14.37 -28.79 26.31
C ILE A 120 -15.20 -29.99 26.81
N GLY A 121 -16.31 -29.74 27.51
CA GLY A 121 -17.31 -30.75 27.85
C GLY A 121 -16.97 -31.62 29.06
N ARG A 122 -16.21 -31.09 30.03
CA ARG A 122 -15.84 -31.81 31.25
C ARG A 122 -16.19 -30.99 32.50
N SER A 123 -17.07 -31.50 33.34
CA SER A 123 -17.39 -30.89 34.63
C SER A 123 -16.27 -31.16 35.63
N THR A 124 -15.68 -30.11 36.21
CA THR A 124 -14.72 -30.18 37.31
C THR A 124 -15.05 -29.11 38.35
N THR A 125 -14.60 -29.29 39.59
CA THR A 125 -14.79 -28.30 40.67
C THR A 125 -13.65 -27.30 40.70
N GLU A 126 -13.93 -26.08 41.16
CA GLU A 126 -12.95 -24.99 41.30
C GLU A 126 -11.78 -25.41 42.19
N ASP A 127 -12.05 -26.15 43.27
CA ASP A 127 -11.02 -26.71 44.17
C ASP A 127 -10.05 -27.67 43.47
N LYS A 128 -10.52 -28.45 42.49
CA LYS A 128 -9.67 -29.38 41.73
C LYS A 128 -8.76 -28.65 40.76
N ILE A 129 -9.24 -27.55 40.18
CA ILE A 129 -8.42 -26.70 39.29
C ILE A 129 -7.44 -25.88 40.12
N SER A 130 -7.87 -25.29 41.24
CA SER A 130 -6.98 -24.50 42.11
C SER A 130 -5.83 -25.35 42.65
N ASN A 131 -6.10 -26.55 43.17
CA ASN A 131 -5.07 -27.52 43.61
C ASN A 131 -4.15 -27.98 42.47
N PHE A 132 -4.55 -27.83 41.22
CA PHE A 132 -3.78 -28.22 40.04
C PHE A 132 -2.92 -27.07 39.51
N ILE A 133 -3.47 -25.85 39.46
CA ILE A 133 -2.73 -24.63 39.13
C ILE A 133 -1.64 -24.38 40.17
N GLU A 134 -1.91 -24.61 41.45
CA GLU A 134 -0.91 -24.50 42.53
C GLU A 134 0.29 -25.47 42.36
N ARG A 135 0.17 -26.57 41.60
CA ARG A 135 1.30 -27.48 41.31
C ARG A 135 2.23 -26.99 40.20
N ILE A 136 1.73 -26.10 39.34
CA ILE A 136 2.43 -25.59 38.16
C ILE A 136 2.91 -24.14 38.41
N ASN A 137 2.15 -23.41 39.21
CA ASN A 137 2.42 -22.02 39.54
C ASN A 137 3.56 -21.91 40.56
N ILE A 138 4.70 -21.42 40.09
CA ILE A 138 5.92 -21.20 40.89
C ILE A 138 5.83 -19.89 41.71
N SER A 139 4.93 -18.97 41.35
CA SER A 139 4.75 -17.64 41.94
C SER A 139 3.64 -17.55 43.01
N ASP A 140 2.93 -18.64 43.29
CA ASP A 140 1.89 -18.75 44.33
C ASP A 140 0.72 -17.75 44.20
N ASP A 141 0.52 -17.20 43.00
CA ASP A 141 -0.45 -16.14 42.68
C ASP A 141 -1.70 -16.64 41.92
N ARG A 142 -1.92 -17.96 41.87
CA ARG A 142 -3.06 -18.66 41.20
C ARG A 142 -3.31 -18.29 39.72
N ASN A 143 -2.35 -17.66 39.07
CA ASN A 143 -2.38 -17.25 37.66
C ASN A 143 -1.30 -17.98 36.82
N LEU A 144 -1.50 -18.09 35.51
CA LEU A 144 -0.54 -18.72 34.60
C LEU A 144 -0.05 -17.76 33.53
N ASN A 145 1.21 -17.36 33.60
CA ASN A 145 1.85 -16.63 32.50
C ASN A 145 2.24 -17.56 31.34
N TYR A 146 2.63 -16.97 30.21
CA TYR A 146 2.97 -17.73 28.99
C TYR A 146 4.06 -18.80 29.20
N GLU A 147 5.11 -18.52 29.98
CA GLU A 147 6.18 -19.50 30.19
C GLU A 147 5.73 -20.65 31.10
N GLN A 148 4.89 -20.38 32.11
CA GLN A 148 4.27 -21.41 32.95
C GLN A 148 3.28 -22.28 32.16
N PHE A 149 2.43 -21.66 31.33
CA PHE A 149 1.51 -22.37 30.43
C PHE A 149 2.26 -23.23 29.39
N LYS A 150 3.34 -22.71 28.83
CA LYS A 150 4.22 -23.43 27.90
C LYS A 150 4.90 -24.63 28.56
N GLN A 151 5.35 -24.49 29.80
CA GLN A 151 5.89 -25.60 30.59
C GLN A 151 4.80 -26.65 30.88
N PHE A 152 3.58 -26.21 31.21
CA PHE A 152 2.41 -27.08 31.39
C PHE A 152 2.11 -27.94 30.15
N VAL A 153 2.04 -27.33 28.96
CA VAL A 153 1.77 -28.06 27.71
C VAL A 153 2.90 -29.01 27.35
N ARG A 154 4.17 -28.62 27.58
CA ARG A 154 5.35 -29.42 27.21
C ARG A 154 5.63 -30.61 28.12
N LEU A 155 5.30 -30.53 29.41
CA LEU A 155 5.49 -31.61 30.38
C LEU A 155 4.42 -32.71 30.26
N GLY A 156 3.43 -32.56 29.38
CA GLY A 156 2.38 -33.57 29.15
C GLY A 156 1.31 -33.60 30.24
N HIS A 157 1.30 -32.67 31.20
CA HIS A 157 0.29 -32.57 32.26
C HIS A 157 -1.12 -32.25 31.71
N GLY A 158 -1.23 -31.69 30.49
CA GLY A 158 -2.50 -31.61 29.76
C GLY A 158 -3.14 -32.98 29.50
N ARG A 159 -2.33 -34.05 29.40
CA ARG A 159 -2.80 -35.43 29.23
C ARG A 159 -3.26 -36.04 30.56
N GLU A 160 -2.58 -35.78 31.69
CA GLU A 160 -3.01 -36.22 33.03
C GLU A 160 -4.35 -35.59 33.45
N MET A 161 -4.52 -34.28 33.18
CA MET A 161 -5.77 -33.58 33.46
C MET A 161 -6.93 -34.10 32.59
N LEU A 162 -6.65 -34.50 31.35
CA LEU A 162 -7.63 -35.12 30.44
C LEU A 162 -7.84 -36.63 30.69
N VAL A 163 -7.08 -37.28 31.59
CA VAL A 163 -7.26 -38.70 31.93
C VAL A 163 -7.87 -38.88 33.33
N ASN A 164 -7.52 -38.05 34.32
CA ASN A 164 -8.00 -38.18 35.70
C ASN A 164 -9.41 -37.60 35.98
N VAL A 165 -10.11 -37.10 34.95
CA VAL A 165 -11.45 -36.47 35.09
C VAL A 165 -12.57 -37.39 34.59
N SER A 166 -12.41 -38.73 34.64
CA SER A 166 -13.47 -39.67 34.28
C SER A 166 -13.91 -40.61 35.42
N PHE A 167 -15.22 -40.54 35.71
CA PHE A 167 -16.11 -41.39 36.51
C PHE A 167 -15.98 -41.38 38.05
N ASP A 168 -17.00 -40.79 38.70
CA ASP A 168 -17.85 -41.55 39.61
C ASP A 168 -19.32 -41.37 39.19
N LYS A 169 -19.93 -42.46 38.71
CA LYS A 169 -21.38 -42.64 38.67
C LYS A 169 -21.76 -43.45 39.91
N GLN A 170 -22.11 -42.78 41.01
CA GLN A 170 -22.91 -43.41 42.06
C GLN A 170 -23.95 -42.43 42.61
N THR A 171 -25.19 -42.68 42.19
CA THR A 171 -26.44 -42.64 42.98
C THR A 171 -26.56 -41.60 44.10
N PHE A 172 -27.37 -40.56 43.87
CA PHE A 172 -28.10 -39.88 44.94
C PHE A 172 -29.26 -40.78 45.40
N SER A 173 -29.24 -41.19 46.66
CA SER A 173 -30.42 -41.52 47.45
C SER A 173 -30.56 -40.48 48.58
N GLU A 174 -31.80 -40.33 49.02
CA GLU A 174 -32.36 -39.31 49.91
C GLU A 174 -31.66 -39.10 51.26
N ASP A 175 -31.91 -37.89 51.79
CA ASP A 175 -32.05 -37.49 53.20
C ASP A 175 -30.90 -36.84 54.00
N GLU A 176 -31.27 -35.63 54.48
CA GLU A 176 -31.06 -34.99 55.79
C GLU A 176 -29.82 -34.15 56.16
N ASN A 177 -30.16 -32.91 56.55
CA ASN A 177 -29.63 -32.02 57.60
C ASN A 177 -28.37 -31.15 57.37
N THR A 178 -28.67 -29.87 57.12
CA THR A 178 -28.24 -28.61 57.78
C THR A 178 -26.93 -28.54 58.58
N ASP A 179 -26.31 -27.36 58.35
CA ASP A 179 -25.41 -26.57 59.21
C ASP A 179 -23.93 -26.96 59.23
N GLU A 180 -23.10 -26.17 58.53
CA GLU A 180 -22.08 -25.35 59.21
C GLU A 180 -21.35 -24.37 58.24
N LEU A 181 -21.07 -23.18 58.77
CA LEU A 181 -20.07 -22.18 58.35
C LEU A 181 -20.47 -21.15 57.28
N ALA A 182 -21.25 -20.18 57.75
CA ALA A 182 -21.05 -18.78 57.40
C ALA A 182 -19.71 -18.27 58.00
N GLU A 183 -18.86 -17.66 57.19
CA GLU A 183 -18.09 -16.43 57.48
C GLU A 183 -17.05 -16.18 56.38
N LEU A 184 -17.39 -15.31 55.42
CA LEU A 184 -16.52 -14.33 54.74
C LEU A 184 -17.37 -13.60 53.68
N ASN A 185 -18.15 -12.62 54.15
CA ASN A 185 -18.92 -11.72 53.28
C ASN A 185 -17.98 -10.70 52.61
N ILE A 186 -17.68 -10.88 51.32
CA ILE A 186 -17.29 -9.78 50.44
C ILE A 186 -18.31 -9.73 49.31
N ASN A 187 -19.03 -8.61 49.24
CA ASN A 187 -20.19 -8.43 48.37
C ASN A 187 -19.73 -8.19 46.90
N PRO A 188 -20.19 -8.96 45.90
CA PRO A 188 -19.78 -8.85 44.49
C PRO A 188 -20.06 -7.48 43.85
N HIS A 189 -20.89 -6.64 44.48
CA HIS A 189 -21.12 -5.26 44.01
C HIS A 189 -19.92 -4.32 44.18
N ASP A 190 -19.03 -4.55 45.16
CA ASP A 190 -17.88 -3.68 45.39
C ASP A 190 -16.75 -3.93 44.37
N SER A 191 -16.58 -5.18 43.94
CA SER A 191 -15.63 -5.58 42.89
C SER A 191 -16.04 -5.01 41.52
N ILE A 192 -17.34 -5.02 41.20
CA ILE A 192 -17.87 -4.46 39.94
C ILE A 192 -17.71 -2.93 39.91
N ASN A 193 -17.86 -2.24 41.04
CA ASN A 193 -17.64 -0.80 41.13
C ASN A 193 -16.16 -0.42 41.05
N PHE A 194 -15.26 -1.27 41.57
CA PHE A 194 -13.81 -1.11 41.44
C PHE A 194 -13.34 -1.34 39.99
N ILE A 195 -13.89 -2.35 39.31
CA ILE A 195 -13.66 -2.64 37.89
C ILE A 195 -14.22 -1.52 36.99
N LYS A 196 -15.46 -1.06 37.23
CA LYS A 196 -16.03 0.09 36.52
C LYS A 196 -15.22 1.36 36.74
N GLY A 197 -14.73 1.60 37.96
CA GLY A 197 -13.85 2.73 38.29
C GLY A 197 -12.47 2.64 37.64
N SER A 198 -11.94 1.43 37.44
CA SER A 198 -10.63 1.17 36.84
C SER A 198 -10.66 1.22 35.31
N ILE A 199 -11.74 0.72 34.68
CA ILE A 199 -12.02 0.84 33.24
C ILE A 199 -12.31 2.30 32.86
N LYS A 200 -13.09 3.05 33.68
CA LYS A 200 -13.28 4.50 33.46
C LYS A 200 -11.98 5.27 33.63
N LYS A 201 -11.10 4.86 34.56
CA LYS A 201 -9.77 5.48 34.75
C LYS A 201 -8.80 5.14 33.61
N SER A 202 -8.82 3.93 33.03
CA SER A 202 -7.95 3.56 31.91
C SER A 202 -8.41 4.21 30.60
N ASN A 203 -9.71 4.24 30.33
CA ASN A 203 -10.28 4.95 29.18
C ASN A 203 -10.08 6.47 29.31
N ASN A 204 -10.30 7.06 30.50
CA ASN A 204 -9.94 8.47 30.72
C ASN A 204 -8.44 8.72 30.63
N LYS A 205 -7.56 7.75 30.96
CA LYS A 205 -6.10 7.88 30.78
C LYS A 205 -5.72 7.82 29.30
N GLN A 206 -6.36 6.95 28.51
CA GLN A 206 -6.13 6.83 27.07
C GLN A 206 -6.67 8.05 26.32
N GLU A 207 -7.87 8.52 26.67
CA GLU A 207 -8.43 9.78 26.18
C GLU A 207 -7.62 11.00 26.67
N GLN A 208 -7.10 11.01 27.90
CA GLN A 208 -6.20 12.07 28.37
C GLN A 208 -4.83 12.03 27.71
N LEU A 209 -4.26 10.85 27.41
CA LEU A 209 -3.00 10.71 26.66
C LEU A 209 -3.17 11.10 25.18
N MET A 210 -4.35 10.86 24.60
CA MET A 210 -4.70 11.31 23.25
C MET A 210 -5.07 12.80 23.20
N ALA A 211 -5.68 13.34 24.27
CA ALA A 211 -6.03 14.75 24.40
C ALA A 211 -4.88 15.63 24.92
N SER A 212 -3.85 15.08 25.59
CA SER A 212 -2.71 15.85 26.12
C SER A 212 -1.72 16.30 25.05
N ASN A 213 -1.86 15.83 23.80
CA ASN A 213 -1.12 16.36 22.65
C ASN A 213 -1.89 17.47 21.91
N ILE A 214 -3.02 17.91 22.46
CA ILE A 214 -3.69 19.14 22.04
C ILE A 214 -3.00 20.28 22.82
N ASP A 215 -2.02 20.92 22.18
CA ASP A 215 -1.51 22.26 22.50
C ASP A 215 -0.18 22.43 23.29
N ASP A 216 0.66 21.41 23.44
CA ASP A 216 2.04 21.63 23.90
C ASP A 216 3.00 21.75 22.70
N LYS A 217 3.19 22.99 22.21
CA LYS A 217 4.21 23.38 21.21
C LYS A 217 5.66 23.08 21.64
N LYS A 218 5.88 22.42 22.78
CA LYS A 218 7.22 22.01 23.21
C LYS A 218 7.67 20.81 22.37
N VAL A 219 8.31 21.13 21.26
CA VAL A 219 9.13 20.18 20.52
C VAL A 219 10.20 19.66 21.47
N ASP A 220 10.16 18.36 21.78
CA ASP A 220 11.26 17.69 22.45
C ASP A 220 12.43 17.61 21.48
N LEU A 221 13.43 18.48 21.69
CA LEU A 221 14.63 18.56 20.85
C LEU A 221 15.46 17.27 20.86
N ASN A 222 15.17 16.35 21.79
CA ASN A 222 15.80 15.03 21.87
C ASN A 222 14.81 13.89 21.61
N GLY A 223 13.60 14.21 21.13
CA GLY A 223 12.56 13.23 20.86
C GLY A 223 12.89 12.32 19.67
N PRO A 224 12.23 11.14 19.57
CA PRO A 224 12.41 10.24 18.44
C PRO A 224 12.12 10.93 17.10
N GLY A 225 13.03 10.77 16.15
CA GLY A 225 12.88 11.26 14.78
C GLY A 225 13.01 12.77 14.60
N GLU A 226 13.39 13.50 15.65
CA GLU A 226 13.64 14.95 15.61
C GLU A 226 14.78 15.30 14.64
N MET A 227 14.65 16.43 13.94
CA MET A 227 15.53 16.82 12.83
C MET A 227 15.58 15.76 11.71
N GLY A 228 14.49 15.01 11.51
CA GLY A 228 14.39 13.98 10.47
C GLY A 228 15.32 12.78 10.66
N LYS A 229 15.86 12.56 11.87
CA LYS A 229 16.75 11.42 12.18
C LYS A 229 16.01 10.08 12.09
N PRO A 230 16.71 8.96 11.83
CA PRO A 230 16.10 7.63 11.82
C PRO A 230 15.61 7.23 13.22
N VAL A 231 14.47 6.54 13.28
CA VAL A 231 13.97 5.84 14.48
C VAL A 231 14.11 4.33 14.27
N GLU A 232 15.21 3.78 14.78
CA GLU A 232 15.50 2.35 14.67
C GLU A 232 14.77 1.55 15.77
N ILE A 233 13.98 0.57 15.35
CA ILE A 233 13.20 -0.29 16.26
C ILE A 233 13.89 -1.65 16.38
N ASP A 234 14.48 -1.91 17.55
CA ASP A 234 15.03 -3.22 17.91
C ASP A 234 13.91 -4.16 18.34
N LYS A 235 13.47 -5.02 17.41
CA LYS A 235 12.36 -5.97 17.61
C LYS A 235 12.60 -6.94 18.77
N THR A 236 13.86 -7.21 19.13
CA THR A 236 14.19 -8.15 20.22
C THR A 236 13.89 -7.58 21.61
N LYS A 237 13.77 -6.25 21.71
CA LYS A 237 13.49 -5.52 22.94
C LYS A 237 12.01 -5.14 23.09
N LEU A 238 11.22 -5.32 22.04
CA LEU A 238 9.79 -5.06 22.09
C LEU A 238 9.11 -6.10 22.97
N SER A 239 8.19 -5.65 23.82
CA SER A 239 7.24 -6.56 24.45
C SER A 239 6.40 -7.26 23.38
N PRO A 240 5.81 -8.44 23.68
CA PRO A 240 4.93 -9.12 22.74
C PRO A 240 3.81 -8.23 22.19
N TYR A 241 3.27 -7.33 23.02
CA TYR A 241 2.23 -6.38 22.63
C TYR A 241 2.72 -5.31 21.65
N GLU A 242 3.91 -4.74 21.88
CA GLU A 242 4.51 -3.75 20.99
C GLU A 242 4.93 -4.38 19.66
N LEU A 243 5.41 -5.62 19.68
CA LEU A 243 5.74 -6.37 18.47
C LEU A 243 4.50 -6.58 17.58
N ILE A 244 3.35 -6.91 18.18
CA ILE A 244 2.08 -7.02 17.44
C ILE A 244 1.67 -5.67 16.83
N LYS A 245 1.85 -4.55 17.54
CA LYS A 245 1.58 -3.22 16.98
C LYS A 245 2.49 -2.90 15.80
N TYR A 246 3.78 -3.22 15.92
CA TYR A 246 4.75 -3.07 14.85
C TYR A 246 4.34 -3.88 13.61
N GLU A 247 4.06 -5.17 13.76
CA GLU A 247 3.69 -6.05 12.65
C GLU A 247 2.37 -5.63 11.98
N ASN A 248 1.34 -5.34 12.77
CA ASN A 248 0.05 -4.87 12.27
C ASN A 248 0.16 -3.53 11.53
N GLY A 249 1.02 -2.62 12.00
CA GLY A 249 1.28 -1.35 11.33
C GLY A 249 1.81 -1.55 9.90
N PHE A 250 2.85 -2.38 9.76
CA PHE A 250 3.41 -2.75 8.46
C PHE A 250 2.41 -3.50 7.58
N GLU A 251 1.63 -4.44 8.13
CA GLU A 251 0.65 -5.20 7.37
C GLU A 251 -0.46 -4.30 6.81
N LYS A 252 -0.97 -3.36 7.61
CA LYS A 252 -2.09 -2.51 7.20
C LYS A 252 -1.68 -1.32 6.33
N HIS A 253 -0.50 -0.73 6.58
CA HIS A 253 -0.12 0.55 5.97
C HIS A 253 1.10 0.47 5.05
N ALA A 254 1.83 -0.66 5.04
CA ALA A 254 3.05 -0.87 4.26
C ALA A 254 4.22 0.07 4.62
N PHE A 255 4.27 0.55 5.87
CA PHE A 255 5.40 1.25 6.48
C PHE A 255 5.32 1.11 8.01
N ASN A 256 6.36 1.56 8.72
CA ASN A 256 6.49 1.44 10.18
C ASN A 256 5.61 2.43 10.94
N VAL A 257 4.32 2.11 11.10
CA VAL A 257 3.40 2.93 11.92
C VAL A 257 3.86 3.02 13.36
N TYR A 258 4.47 1.97 13.92
CA TYR A 258 4.95 1.98 15.30
C TYR A 258 6.04 3.04 15.52
N ALA A 259 7.04 3.12 14.63
CA ALA A 259 8.02 4.21 14.67
C ALA A 259 7.36 5.56 14.44
N SER A 260 6.40 5.66 13.51
CA SER A 260 5.66 6.90 13.29
C SER A 260 4.90 7.36 14.54
N ASP A 261 4.27 6.47 15.30
CA ASP A 261 3.50 6.83 16.49
C ASP A 261 4.38 7.37 17.64
N LEU A 262 5.68 7.03 17.64
CA LEU A 262 6.67 7.57 18.58
C LEU A 262 7.17 8.96 18.17
N ILE A 263 7.03 9.34 16.90
CA ILE A 263 7.54 10.60 16.36
C ILE A 263 6.48 11.70 16.51
N SER A 264 6.88 12.84 17.07
CA SER A 264 6.03 14.02 17.21
C SER A 264 5.40 14.44 15.88
N TYR A 265 4.13 14.87 15.92
CA TYR A 265 3.46 15.48 14.75
C TYR A 265 4.08 16.82 14.37
N HIS A 266 4.83 17.43 15.30
CA HIS A 266 5.49 18.71 15.16
C HIS A 266 7.02 18.59 15.07
N ARG A 267 7.57 17.40 14.79
CA ARG A 267 9.02 17.21 14.68
C ARG A 267 9.64 18.23 13.74
N SER A 268 10.81 18.74 14.08
CA SER A 268 11.56 19.62 13.17
C SER A 268 12.26 18.82 12.07
N LEU A 269 12.62 19.51 10.99
CA LEU A 269 13.41 18.98 9.89
C LEU A 269 14.61 19.91 9.66
N PRO A 270 15.74 19.42 9.13
CA PRO A 270 16.82 20.29 8.69
C PRO A 270 16.32 21.23 7.59
N ASP A 271 16.93 22.42 7.49
CA ASP A 271 16.74 23.27 6.31
C ASP A 271 17.51 22.63 5.14
N VAL A 272 16.79 21.89 4.31
CA VAL A 272 17.35 21.11 3.19
C VAL A 272 17.60 21.97 1.95
N ARG A 273 17.17 23.23 1.96
CA ARG A 273 17.32 24.13 0.82
C ARG A 273 18.80 24.41 0.58
N ASP A 274 19.18 24.46 -0.69
CA ASP A 274 20.51 24.90 -1.10
C ASP A 274 20.84 26.30 -0.52
N PRO A 275 22.09 26.61 -0.12
CA PRO A 275 22.45 27.91 0.42
C PRO A 275 22.07 29.11 -0.45
N ASP A 276 21.99 28.93 -1.77
CA ASP A 276 21.54 29.99 -2.68
C ASP A 276 20.01 30.13 -2.67
N CYS A 277 19.25 29.05 -2.48
CA CYS A 277 17.80 29.09 -2.24
C CYS A 277 17.47 29.84 -0.94
N GLN A 278 18.25 29.65 0.12
CA GLN A 278 18.03 30.31 1.42
C GLN A 278 18.21 31.84 1.34
N LYS A 279 19.08 32.31 0.43
CA LYS A 279 19.34 33.74 0.19
C LYS A 279 18.38 34.35 -0.83
N LEU A 280 17.61 33.53 -1.53
CA LEU A 280 16.72 33.99 -2.59
C LEU A 280 15.60 34.84 -1.97
N GLN A 281 15.56 36.12 -2.33
CA GLN A 281 14.45 36.98 -1.99
C GLN A 281 13.32 36.73 -3.00
N HIS A 282 12.20 36.23 -2.51
CA HIS A 282 11.00 36.09 -3.32
C HIS A 282 10.34 37.47 -3.49
N GLU A 283 9.98 37.80 -4.74
CA GLU A 283 9.06 38.91 -5.00
C GLU A 283 7.77 38.71 -4.18
N PRO A 284 7.11 39.78 -3.72
CA PRO A 284 5.88 39.66 -2.93
C PRO A 284 4.82 38.80 -3.64
N ILE A 285 4.52 37.64 -3.06
CA ILE A 285 3.54 36.70 -3.63
C ILE A 285 2.13 37.13 -3.23
N SER A 286 1.30 37.48 -4.20
CA SER A 286 -0.10 37.85 -3.98
C SER A 286 -1.09 36.68 -4.11
N LEU A 287 -0.62 35.51 -4.56
CA LEU A 287 -1.45 34.33 -4.74
C LEU A 287 -1.69 33.60 -3.41
N THR A 288 -2.89 33.07 -3.25
CA THR A 288 -3.25 32.19 -2.13
C THR A 288 -3.38 30.73 -2.59
N ALA A 289 -3.04 29.80 -1.71
CA ALA A 289 -3.03 28.36 -1.99
C ALA A 289 -4.08 27.61 -1.16
N SER A 290 -4.90 26.80 -1.84
CA SER A 290 -5.71 25.75 -1.19
C SER A 290 -4.98 24.41 -1.34
N ILE A 291 -4.67 23.78 -0.21
CA ILE A 291 -4.04 22.45 -0.20
C ILE A 291 -5.15 21.39 -0.22
N ILE A 292 -5.03 20.38 -1.07
CA ILE A 292 -5.96 19.25 -1.14
C ILE A 292 -5.20 17.97 -0.83
N MET A 293 -5.63 17.27 0.22
CA MET A 293 -5.08 15.99 0.64
C MET A 293 -6.15 14.92 0.61
N CYS A 294 -6.02 13.95 -0.30
CA CYS A 294 -6.91 12.81 -0.35
C CYS A 294 -6.35 11.69 0.53
N PHE A 295 -7.21 11.00 1.28
CA PHE A 295 -6.80 9.89 2.11
C PHE A 295 -7.84 8.77 2.11
N HIS A 296 -7.36 7.54 2.27
CA HIS A 296 -8.16 6.36 2.52
C HIS A 296 -7.37 5.50 3.50
N ASN A 297 -7.94 5.19 4.66
CA ASN A 297 -7.32 4.31 5.67
C ASN A 297 -5.88 4.69 6.04
N GLU A 298 -5.60 6.00 6.11
CA GLU A 298 -4.27 6.49 6.49
C GLU A 298 -3.99 6.30 7.98
N ALA A 299 -2.72 6.09 8.32
CA ALA A 299 -2.29 6.05 9.71
C ALA A 299 -2.49 7.43 10.36
N TRP A 300 -3.04 7.44 11.59
CA TRP A 300 -3.36 8.66 12.32
C TRP A 300 -2.13 9.59 12.50
N SER A 301 -1.01 9.04 12.98
CA SER A 301 0.20 9.83 13.25
C SER A 301 0.77 10.50 12.01
N VAL A 302 0.77 9.78 10.88
CA VAL A 302 1.27 10.29 9.60
C VAL A 302 0.36 11.36 9.03
N LEU A 303 -0.97 11.13 8.99
CA LEU A 303 -1.92 12.11 8.48
C LEU A 303 -1.81 13.44 9.25
N LEU A 304 -1.77 13.38 10.58
CA LEU A 304 -1.63 14.57 11.41
C LEU A 304 -0.27 15.24 11.24
N ARG A 305 0.83 14.48 11.14
CA ARG A 305 2.16 15.04 10.88
C ARG A 305 2.21 15.76 9.54
N SER A 306 1.56 15.23 8.50
CA SER A 306 1.45 15.91 7.21
C SER A 306 0.71 17.24 7.33
N ILE A 307 -0.46 17.26 7.97
CA ILE A 307 -1.24 18.49 8.21
C ILE A 307 -0.41 19.51 8.98
N HIS A 308 0.20 19.11 10.10
CA HIS A 308 0.99 20.02 10.93
C HIS A 308 2.26 20.50 10.25
N SER A 309 2.93 19.69 9.42
CA SER A 309 4.08 20.14 8.63
C SER A 309 3.71 21.28 7.69
N ILE A 310 2.54 21.21 7.05
CA ILE A 310 2.02 22.26 6.16
C ILE A 310 1.69 23.51 6.96
N ILE A 311 0.95 23.38 8.06
CA ILE A 311 0.53 24.52 8.89
C ILE A 311 1.74 25.24 9.48
N ASN A 312 2.72 24.48 9.98
CA ASN A 312 3.87 25.04 10.68
C ASN A 312 4.87 25.74 9.75
N ARG A 313 4.97 25.30 8.49
CA ARG A 313 6.02 25.73 7.54
C ARG A 313 5.49 26.46 6.30
N SER A 314 4.24 26.91 6.36
CA SER A 314 3.64 27.72 5.30
C SER A 314 3.30 29.12 5.83
N PRO A 315 3.67 30.20 5.12
CA PRO A 315 3.27 31.54 5.52
C PRO A 315 1.74 31.67 5.57
N SER A 316 1.20 32.17 6.69
CA SER A 316 -0.24 32.23 6.96
C SER A 316 -1.04 33.09 5.97
N HIS A 317 -0.39 34.05 5.30
CA HIS A 317 -1.01 34.89 4.27
C HIS A 317 -1.10 34.19 2.90
N LEU A 318 -0.30 33.14 2.67
CA LEU A 318 -0.32 32.33 1.44
C LEU A 318 -1.22 31.10 1.60
N LEU A 319 -1.23 30.47 2.77
CA LEU A 319 -2.04 29.28 3.05
C LEU A 319 -3.51 29.65 3.32
N LYS A 320 -4.38 29.45 2.33
CA LYS A 320 -5.80 29.80 2.41
C LYS A 320 -6.60 28.82 3.25
N GLU A 321 -6.43 27.53 2.97
CA GLU A 321 -7.13 26.42 3.61
C GLU A 321 -6.46 25.08 3.26
N ILE A 322 -6.72 24.06 4.07
CA ILE A 322 -6.39 22.66 3.81
C ILE A 322 -7.71 21.88 3.72
N ILE A 323 -7.91 21.15 2.63
CA ILE A 323 -9.09 20.34 2.36
C ILE A 323 -8.67 18.88 2.40
N LEU A 324 -9.09 18.17 3.44
CA LEU A 324 -8.95 16.73 3.54
C LEU A 324 -10.12 16.06 2.82
N VAL A 325 -9.85 15.12 1.92
CA VAL A 325 -10.88 14.37 1.21
C VAL A 325 -10.78 12.90 1.61
N ASP A 326 -11.73 12.44 2.43
CA ASP A 326 -11.86 11.04 2.82
C ASP A 326 -12.51 10.25 1.68
N ASP A 327 -11.73 9.41 1.01
CA ASP A 327 -12.18 8.48 -0.02
C ASP A 327 -12.77 7.21 0.62
N PHE A 328 -13.79 7.38 1.45
CA PHE A 328 -14.55 6.28 2.06
C PHE A 328 -13.70 5.33 2.92
N SER A 329 -12.90 5.88 3.84
CA SER A 329 -12.17 5.10 4.85
C SER A 329 -13.11 4.26 5.73
N ASP A 330 -12.64 3.15 6.28
CA ASP A 330 -13.39 2.30 7.22
C ASP A 330 -12.78 2.26 8.63
N MET A 331 -11.55 2.78 8.80
CA MET A 331 -10.89 2.84 10.11
C MET A 331 -11.54 3.88 11.04
N GLU A 332 -11.90 3.44 12.25
CA GLU A 332 -12.67 4.24 13.22
C GLU A 332 -11.98 5.56 13.61
N HIS A 333 -10.64 5.56 13.75
CA HIS A 333 -9.89 6.77 14.09
C HIS A 333 -10.03 7.88 13.05
N LEU A 334 -10.33 7.54 11.79
CA LEU A 334 -10.52 8.52 10.73
C LEU A 334 -11.93 9.11 10.67
N LYS A 335 -12.86 8.66 11.52
CA LYS A 335 -14.26 9.12 11.52
C LYS A 335 -14.46 10.25 12.52
N LYS A 336 -15.29 10.02 13.54
CA LYS A 336 -15.61 11.00 14.57
C LYS A 336 -14.36 11.56 15.28
N PRO A 337 -13.34 10.75 15.64
CA PRO A 337 -12.14 11.29 16.29
C PRO A 337 -11.40 12.32 15.43
N LEU A 338 -11.27 12.07 14.12
CA LEU A 338 -10.66 13.02 13.20
C LEU A 338 -11.50 14.29 13.05
N ASP A 339 -12.83 14.16 12.95
CA ASP A 339 -13.73 15.33 12.88
C ASP A 339 -13.60 16.22 14.12
N GLU A 340 -13.44 15.62 15.31
CA GLU A 340 -13.23 16.35 16.56
C GLU A 340 -11.87 17.04 16.61
N TYR A 341 -10.80 16.33 16.23
CA TYR A 341 -9.46 16.91 16.18
C TYR A 341 -9.38 18.11 15.22
N ILE A 342 -9.92 17.96 14.01
CA ILE A 342 -9.84 18.98 12.94
C ILE A 342 -10.66 20.23 13.27
N LYS A 343 -11.71 20.15 14.09
CA LYS A 343 -12.46 21.35 14.55
C LYS A 343 -11.56 22.38 15.26
N HIS A 344 -10.47 21.94 15.88
CA HIS A 344 -9.50 22.84 16.53
C HIS A 344 -8.60 23.56 15.51
N LEU A 345 -8.46 23.04 14.29
CA LEU A 345 -7.65 23.60 13.22
C LEU A 345 -8.52 24.43 12.26
N LYS A 346 -8.69 25.73 12.56
CA LYS A 346 -9.63 26.64 11.85
C LYS A 346 -9.47 26.72 10.32
N ILE A 347 -8.29 26.39 9.80
CA ILE A 347 -7.99 26.45 8.36
C ILE A 347 -8.18 25.10 7.65
N VAL A 348 -8.53 24.04 8.38
CA VAL A 348 -8.66 22.68 7.85
C VAL A 348 -10.13 22.28 7.79
N SER A 349 -10.53 21.66 6.69
CA SER A 349 -11.88 21.14 6.48
C SER A 349 -11.83 19.72 5.93
N ILE A 350 -12.90 18.94 6.15
CA ILE A 350 -12.99 17.56 5.68
C ILE A 350 -14.19 17.40 4.76
N VAL A 351 -13.97 16.75 3.61
CA VAL A 351 -14.97 16.27 2.67
C VAL A 351 -15.03 14.76 2.77
N ARG A 352 -16.22 14.20 3.00
CA ARG A 352 -16.44 12.75 3.10
C ARG A 352 -17.13 12.23 1.85
N GLN A 353 -16.49 11.32 1.11
CA GLN A 353 -17.12 10.63 0.00
C GLN A 353 -18.12 9.58 0.50
N LYS A 354 -19.22 9.38 -0.24
CA LYS A 354 -20.28 8.42 0.12
C LYS A 354 -19.95 6.98 -0.25
N GLN A 355 -18.99 6.80 -1.15
CA GLN A 355 -18.48 5.52 -1.63
C GLN A 355 -17.02 5.69 -2.04
N ARG A 356 -16.30 4.59 -2.21
CA ARG A 356 -14.90 4.61 -2.65
C ARG A 356 -14.82 5.00 -4.12
N GLU A 357 -14.42 6.24 -4.39
CA GLU A 357 -14.36 6.84 -5.72
C GLU A 357 -12.94 6.85 -6.31
N GLY A 358 -11.91 6.72 -5.46
CA GLY A 358 -10.52 6.76 -5.88
C GLY A 358 -9.84 8.11 -5.68
N LEU A 359 -8.52 8.12 -5.88
CA LEU A 359 -7.69 9.32 -5.80
C LEU A 359 -8.17 10.40 -6.78
N ILE A 360 -8.41 10.03 -8.04
CA ILE A 360 -8.70 10.97 -9.12
C ILE A 360 -9.98 11.77 -8.83
N ARG A 361 -11.07 11.07 -8.50
CA ARG A 361 -12.37 11.69 -8.20
C ARG A 361 -12.37 12.40 -6.85
N SER A 362 -11.58 11.93 -5.88
CA SER A 362 -11.39 12.63 -4.61
C SER A 362 -10.67 13.96 -4.80
N ARG A 363 -9.64 14.02 -5.66
CA ARG A 363 -8.98 15.28 -6.04
C ARG A 363 -9.94 16.25 -6.71
N LEU A 364 -10.81 15.76 -7.60
CA LEU A 364 -11.85 16.58 -8.22
C LEU A 364 -12.85 17.13 -7.20
N ALA A 365 -13.27 16.33 -6.21
CA ALA A 365 -14.17 16.76 -5.14
C ALA A 365 -13.54 17.86 -4.27
N GLY A 366 -12.26 17.72 -3.91
CA GLY A 366 -11.52 18.77 -3.20
C GLY A 366 -11.37 20.04 -4.05
N ALA A 367 -11.03 19.90 -5.34
CA ALA A 367 -10.80 21.03 -6.23
C ALA A 367 -12.06 21.87 -6.44
N ALA A 368 -13.23 21.21 -6.47
CA ALA A 368 -14.53 21.85 -6.63
C ALA A 368 -14.86 22.87 -5.52
N ILE A 369 -14.37 22.64 -4.30
CA ILE A 369 -14.67 23.50 -3.15
C ILE A 369 -13.51 24.43 -2.75
N ALA A 370 -12.32 24.22 -3.31
CA ALA A 370 -11.13 25.04 -3.06
C ALA A 370 -11.37 26.52 -3.37
N LYS A 371 -10.84 27.43 -2.56
CA LYS A 371 -11.06 28.89 -2.65
C LYS A 371 -9.82 29.69 -3.00
N GLY A 372 -8.64 29.10 -2.89
CA GLY A 372 -7.36 29.71 -3.25
C GLY A 372 -7.22 29.92 -4.76
N ASP A 373 -6.31 30.81 -5.13
CA ASP A 373 -5.94 31.09 -6.53
C ASP A 373 -5.19 29.91 -7.17
N VAL A 374 -4.42 29.20 -6.33
CA VAL A 374 -3.66 28.00 -6.67
C VAL A 374 -4.19 26.81 -5.89
N ILE A 375 -4.33 25.68 -6.58
CA ILE A 375 -4.58 24.39 -5.95
C ILE A 375 -3.23 23.67 -5.84
N ILE A 376 -2.94 23.15 -4.65
CA ILE A 376 -1.79 22.29 -4.41
C ILE A 376 -2.29 20.93 -3.95
N PHE A 377 -2.02 19.89 -4.73
CA PHE A 377 -2.29 18.52 -4.32
C PHE A 377 -1.08 18.00 -3.54
N LEU A 378 -1.35 17.38 -2.39
CA LEU A 378 -0.37 16.67 -1.58
C LEU A 378 -0.96 15.32 -1.14
N ASP A 379 -0.12 14.30 -1.05
CA ASP A 379 -0.54 13.01 -0.49
C ASP A 379 -0.65 13.09 1.05
N SER A 380 -1.35 12.13 1.65
CA SER A 380 -1.64 12.11 3.10
C SER A 380 -0.48 11.65 3.99
N HIS A 381 0.69 11.41 3.41
CA HIS A 381 1.89 10.87 4.05
C HIS A 381 3.16 11.60 3.58
N ILE A 382 3.13 12.91 3.79
CA ILE A 382 4.18 13.84 3.43
C ILE A 382 4.69 14.63 4.63
N GLU A 383 5.84 15.27 4.50
CA GLU A 383 6.29 16.34 5.40
C GLU A 383 6.87 17.49 4.57
N ALA A 384 6.21 18.66 4.62
CA ALA A 384 6.70 19.87 3.97
C ALA A 384 7.93 20.43 4.72
N THR A 385 8.91 21.00 4.02
CA THR A 385 10.09 21.63 4.62
C THR A 385 9.91 23.15 4.78
N GLU A 386 10.86 23.81 5.43
CA GLU A 386 10.90 25.27 5.48
C GLU A 386 11.03 25.87 4.08
N GLY A 387 10.27 26.93 3.79
CA GLY A 387 10.32 27.66 2.52
C GLY A 387 9.85 26.87 1.30
N TRP A 388 9.04 25.81 1.48
CA TRP A 388 8.58 24.97 0.39
C TRP A 388 7.51 25.64 -0.50
N LEU A 389 6.70 26.56 0.03
CA LEU A 389 5.48 27.04 -0.62
C LEU A 389 5.76 28.16 -1.64
N GLU A 390 6.60 29.11 -1.27
CA GLU A 390 6.93 30.30 -2.08
C GLU A 390 7.53 29.94 -3.44
N PRO A 391 8.48 28.98 -3.55
CA PRO A 391 9.02 28.57 -4.84
C PRO A 391 8.01 27.82 -5.73
N LEU A 392 6.92 27.29 -5.17
CA LEU A 392 5.82 26.71 -5.96
C LEU A 392 4.91 27.80 -6.55
N LEU A 393 4.62 28.85 -5.77
CA LEU A 393 3.70 29.92 -6.17
C LEU A 393 4.37 30.95 -7.10
N GLY A 394 5.65 31.24 -6.91
CA GLY A 394 6.40 32.23 -7.69
C GLY A 394 6.31 32.04 -9.21
N PRO A 395 6.61 30.85 -9.76
CA PRO A 395 6.50 30.62 -11.20
C PRO A 395 5.06 30.75 -11.73
N ILE A 396 4.06 30.35 -10.93
CA ILE A 396 2.63 30.47 -11.30
C ILE A 396 2.18 31.93 -11.32
N LEU A 397 2.70 32.76 -10.41
CA LEU A 397 2.47 34.20 -10.40
C LEU A 397 3.01 34.88 -11.67
N GLN A 398 4.19 34.46 -12.12
CA GLN A 398 4.79 34.97 -13.36
C GLN A 398 4.04 34.50 -14.61
N ASN A 399 3.65 33.23 -14.63
CA ASN A 399 2.85 32.67 -15.70
C ASN A 399 1.85 31.64 -15.18
N ARG A 400 0.57 31.98 -15.26
CA ARG A 400 -0.54 31.16 -14.78
C ARG A 400 -0.60 29.75 -15.39
N THR A 401 0.01 29.53 -16.56
CA THR A 401 0.03 28.22 -17.24
C THR A 401 1.16 27.31 -16.77
N PHE A 402 1.97 27.75 -15.81
CA PHE A 402 2.98 26.92 -15.18
C PHE A 402 2.33 25.96 -14.19
N VAL A 403 2.78 24.71 -14.22
CA VAL A 403 2.47 23.69 -13.23
C VAL A 403 3.78 23.31 -12.58
N VAL A 404 3.83 23.44 -11.26
CA VAL A 404 5.09 23.37 -10.51
C VAL A 404 5.04 22.21 -9.53
N THR A 405 6.05 21.34 -9.55
CA THR A 405 6.21 20.29 -8.55
C THR A 405 7.35 20.64 -7.60
N PRO A 406 7.28 20.25 -6.32
CA PRO A 406 8.45 20.28 -5.46
C PRO A 406 9.45 19.20 -5.89
N VAL A 407 10.67 19.29 -5.40
CA VAL A 407 11.56 18.15 -5.26
C VAL A 407 10.94 17.23 -4.20
N ILE A 408 10.69 15.97 -4.59
CA ILE A 408 10.08 14.99 -3.71
C ILE A 408 11.19 14.23 -3.00
N ASP A 409 11.39 14.53 -1.72
CA ASP A 409 12.35 13.84 -0.87
C ASP A 409 11.77 12.52 -0.37
N THR A 410 12.64 11.62 0.09
CA THR A 410 12.22 10.29 0.56
C THR A 410 12.15 10.26 2.08
N ILE A 411 10.97 9.93 2.62
CA ILE A 411 10.84 9.52 4.02
C ILE A 411 10.89 8.00 4.05
N ASP A 412 11.89 7.45 4.73
CA ASP A 412 12.14 6.02 4.78
C ASP A 412 10.96 5.25 5.42
N GLU A 413 10.48 4.19 4.78
CA GLU A 413 9.30 3.44 5.24
C GLU A 413 9.56 2.66 6.54
N ASP A 414 10.82 2.32 6.85
CA ASP A 414 11.20 1.49 8.00
C ASP A 414 11.54 2.34 9.23
N THR A 415 12.25 3.45 9.05
CA THR A 415 12.81 4.28 10.13
C THR A 415 12.24 5.69 10.20
N LEU A 416 11.47 6.12 9.18
CA LEU A 416 10.91 7.47 9.02
C LEU A 416 11.99 8.56 8.99
N GLN A 417 13.23 8.20 8.62
CA GLN A 417 14.31 9.13 8.34
C GLN A 417 13.95 10.01 7.14
N TYR A 418 14.21 11.31 7.23
CA TYR A 418 14.04 12.25 6.13
C TYR A 418 15.32 12.30 5.29
N ASN A 419 15.26 11.75 4.08
CA ASN A 419 16.37 11.72 3.12
C ASN A 419 16.09 12.73 2.00
N PHE A 420 16.84 13.83 2.00
CA PHE A 420 16.67 14.92 1.03
C PHE A 420 17.59 14.79 -0.17
N VAL A 421 17.09 15.24 -1.33
CA VAL A 421 17.84 15.26 -2.58
C VAL A 421 18.62 16.55 -2.67
N VAL A 422 19.94 16.47 -2.86
CA VAL A 422 20.77 17.66 -3.12
C VAL A 422 20.58 18.14 -4.57
N LEU A 423 20.86 19.42 -4.82
CA LEU A 423 20.59 20.08 -6.10
C LEU A 423 21.12 19.32 -7.33
N ASP A 424 22.36 18.82 -7.28
CA ASP A 424 22.99 18.11 -8.39
C ASP A 424 22.40 16.70 -8.64
N ALA A 425 21.66 16.16 -7.68
CA ALA A 425 21.02 14.86 -7.75
C ALA A 425 19.53 14.94 -8.13
N ILE A 426 18.99 16.15 -8.36
CA ILE A 426 17.61 16.32 -8.79
C ILE A 426 17.39 15.59 -10.12
N SER A 427 16.30 14.85 -10.17
CA SER A 427 15.86 14.07 -11.32
C SER A 427 14.60 14.68 -11.93
N THR A 428 14.44 14.53 -13.24
CA THR A 428 13.21 14.86 -13.97
C THR A 428 12.34 13.62 -14.15
N GLY A 429 11.03 13.82 -14.24
CA GLY A 429 10.08 12.77 -14.55
C GLY A 429 10.03 12.47 -16.05
N GLY A 430 10.02 11.18 -16.38
CA GLY A 430 9.73 10.67 -17.72
C GLY A 430 8.80 9.46 -17.65
N PHE A 431 8.71 8.72 -18.75
CA PHE A 431 7.89 7.52 -18.82
C PHE A 431 8.44 6.53 -19.86
N ASP A 432 8.08 5.26 -19.74
CA ASP A 432 8.41 4.22 -20.72
C ASP A 432 7.20 3.83 -21.60
N TRP A 433 7.37 2.87 -22.52
CA TRP A 433 6.26 2.48 -23.39
C TRP A 433 5.23 1.55 -22.74
N ASN A 434 5.42 1.18 -21.46
CA ASN A 434 4.38 0.60 -20.62
C ASN A 434 3.49 1.70 -20.00
N LEU A 435 3.77 2.98 -20.28
CA LEU A 435 3.14 4.14 -19.67
C LEU A 435 3.33 4.17 -18.15
N GLU A 436 4.51 3.73 -17.70
CA GLU A 436 4.92 3.81 -16.30
C GLU A 436 5.85 5.01 -16.11
N PHE A 437 5.67 5.71 -14.98
CA PHE A 437 6.48 6.86 -14.61
C PHE A 437 7.86 6.40 -14.11
N ASN A 438 8.92 7.08 -14.54
CA ASN A 438 10.28 6.85 -14.07
C ASN A 438 11.03 8.17 -13.83
N TRP A 439 12.02 8.15 -12.93
CA TRP A 439 12.93 9.26 -12.69
C TRP A 439 14.18 9.15 -13.56
N TYR A 440 14.60 10.27 -14.14
CA TYR A 440 15.76 10.38 -15.02
C TYR A 440 16.65 11.53 -14.59
N SER A 441 17.94 11.43 -14.86
CA SER A 441 18.85 12.57 -14.72
C SER A 441 18.39 13.73 -15.63
N ILE A 442 18.64 14.97 -15.18
CA ILE A 442 18.40 16.17 -15.99
C ILE A 442 19.23 16.05 -17.27
N SER A 443 18.58 16.12 -18.43
CA SER A 443 19.25 16.02 -19.73
C SER A 443 20.19 17.19 -19.98
N ASP A 444 21.25 16.95 -20.77
CA ASP A 444 22.24 17.98 -21.09
C ASP A 444 21.59 19.21 -21.74
N ARG A 445 20.57 18.98 -22.59
CA ARG A 445 19.76 20.04 -23.20
C ARG A 445 19.11 20.96 -22.16
N GLU A 446 18.54 20.39 -21.10
CA GLU A 446 17.92 21.20 -20.03
C GLU A 446 18.99 21.85 -19.13
N ARG A 447 20.14 21.19 -18.92
CA ARG A 447 21.28 21.81 -18.22
C ARG A 447 21.79 23.05 -18.94
N GLU A 448 21.94 22.98 -20.26
CA GLU A 448 22.40 24.08 -21.12
C GLU A 448 21.37 25.21 -21.24
N ARG A 449 20.07 24.89 -21.21
CA ARG A 449 18.99 25.88 -21.28
C ARG A 449 18.97 26.81 -20.06
N ARG A 450 19.23 26.27 -18.87
CA ARG A 450 19.19 27.01 -17.61
C ARG A 450 20.41 27.91 -17.50
N LYS A 451 20.21 29.20 -17.23
CA LYS A 451 21.32 30.13 -16.98
C LYS A 451 21.81 30.07 -15.55
N HIS A 452 20.90 29.75 -14.63
CA HIS A 452 21.18 29.59 -13.21
C HIS A 452 20.67 28.22 -12.71
N HIS A 453 21.41 27.62 -11.78
CA HIS A 453 21.13 26.27 -11.27
C HIS A 453 19.79 26.16 -10.50
N LEU A 454 19.35 27.28 -9.91
CA LEU A 454 18.04 27.43 -9.24
C LEU A 454 16.84 27.71 -10.16
N GLU A 455 17.03 27.88 -11.47
CA GLU A 455 15.89 28.04 -12.37
C GLU A 455 15.00 26.78 -12.35
N PRO A 456 13.67 26.92 -12.40
CA PRO A 456 12.77 25.79 -12.52
C PRO A 456 13.15 24.87 -13.68
N ILE A 457 13.17 23.57 -13.39
CA ILE A 457 13.66 22.52 -14.30
C ILE A 457 12.47 22.00 -15.09
N ARG A 458 12.51 22.10 -16.42
CA ARG A 458 11.46 21.52 -17.26
C ARG A 458 11.48 20.00 -17.13
N THR A 459 10.32 19.42 -16.88
CA THR A 459 10.17 17.96 -16.73
C THR A 459 9.13 17.45 -17.72
N PRO A 460 9.42 16.40 -18.53
CA PRO A 460 8.45 15.81 -19.44
C PRO A 460 7.16 15.40 -18.72
N THR A 461 7.30 14.71 -17.59
CA THR A 461 6.18 14.21 -16.80
C THR A 461 6.37 14.55 -15.31
N MET A 462 5.32 14.34 -14.52
CA MET A 462 5.39 14.41 -13.06
C MET A 462 4.95 13.09 -12.42
N ALA A 463 5.42 12.81 -11.20
CA ALA A 463 4.92 11.70 -10.39
C ALA A 463 3.41 11.83 -10.12
N GLY A 464 2.92 13.08 -10.00
CA GLY A 464 1.51 13.41 -9.89
C GLY A 464 0.97 13.45 -8.46
N GLY A 465 1.68 12.91 -7.47
CA GLY A 465 1.34 13.02 -6.05
C GLY A 465 1.28 14.47 -5.55
N LEU A 466 2.36 15.22 -5.83
CA LEU A 466 2.59 16.54 -5.29
C LEU A 466 2.81 17.58 -6.40
N PHE A 467 1.92 18.55 -6.55
CA PHE A 467 2.07 19.65 -7.50
C PHE A 467 1.14 20.83 -7.22
N ALA A 468 1.55 22.01 -7.67
CA ALA A 468 0.81 23.27 -7.63
C ALA A 468 0.36 23.69 -9.04
N ILE A 469 -0.89 24.12 -9.17
CA ILE A 469 -1.47 24.60 -10.42
C ILE A 469 -2.46 25.72 -10.15
N SER A 470 -2.50 26.75 -11.01
CA SER A 470 -3.56 27.76 -10.93
C SER A 470 -4.94 27.09 -11.01
N LYS A 471 -5.85 27.40 -10.07
CA LYS A 471 -7.20 26.83 -10.05
C LYS A 471 -7.91 27.05 -11.38
N SER A 472 -7.84 28.26 -11.92
CA SER A 472 -8.48 28.60 -13.20
C SER A 472 -7.87 27.80 -14.36
N TYR A 473 -6.55 27.59 -14.36
CA TYR A 473 -5.86 26.84 -15.41
C TYR A 473 -6.17 25.33 -15.32
N PHE A 474 -6.27 24.79 -14.11
CA PHE A 474 -6.70 23.41 -13.90
C PHE A 474 -8.07 23.13 -14.53
N TYR A 475 -9.04 24.04 -14.38
CA TYR A 475 -10.36 23.89 -15.03
C TYR A 475 -10.35 24.20 -16.53
N GLU A 476 -9.50 25.11 -16.99
CA GLU A 476 -9.30 25.38 -18.42
C GLU A 476 -8.76 24.14 -19.16
N LEU A 477 -7.84 23.41 -18.54
CA LEU A 477 -7.37 22.10 -19.00
C LEU A 477 -8.42 20.97 -18.82
N GLY A 478 -9.64 21.29 -18.38
CA GLY A 478 -10.70 20.30 -18.19
C GLY A 478 -10.50 19.39 -16.97
N SER A 479 -9.73 19.83 -15.97
CA SER A 479 -9.42 19.09 -14.74
C SER A 479 -8.90 17.68 -15.02
N TYR A 480 -9.08 16.70 -14.12
CA TYR A 480 -8.78 15.30 -14.44
C TYR A 480 -9.83 14.66 -15.36
N ASP A 481 -9.44 13.58 -16.04
CA ASP A 481 -10.40 12.71 -16.71
C ASP A 481 -11.23 11.89 -15.70
N ALA A 482 -12.45 12.35 -15.43
CA ALA A 482 -13.39 11.68 -14.52
C ALA A 482 -13.77 10.23 -14.92
N GLY A 483 -13.51 9.84 -16.18
CA GLY A 483 -13.68 8.47 -16.65
C GLY A 483 -12.54 7.51 -16.27
N MET A 484 -11.44 8.03 -15.71
CA MET A 484 -10.41 7.22 -15.07
C MET A 484 -10.88 6.76 -13.69
N ASP A 485 -10.56 5.52 -13.35
CA ASP A 485 -10.94 4.90 -12.09
C ASP A 485 -9.76 4.85 -11.12
N ILE A 486 -10.04 5.00 -9.82
CA ILE A 486 -9.11 4.80 -8.70
C ILE A 486 -7.80 5.58 -8.81
N TRP A 487 -6.81 5.02 -9.51
CA TRP A 487 -5.44 5.49 -9.58
C TRP A 487 -4.73 4.92 -10.83
N GLY A 488 -3.73 5.63 -11.33
CA GLY A 488 -2.80 5.19 -12.36
C GLY A 488 -3.06 5.88 -13.69
N GLY A 489 -1.99 6.41 -14.30
CA GLY A 489 -2.00 7.07 -15.60
C GLY A 489 -2.46 8.53 -15.59
N GLU A 490 -3.11 9.01 -14.53
CA GLU A 490 -3.61 10.39 -14.46
C GLU A 490 -2.48 11.43 -14.44
N ASN A 491 -1.34 11.07 -13.86
CA ASN A 491 -0.14 11.90 -13.80
C ASN A 491 0.46 12.12 -15.20
N LEU A 492 0.53 11.06 -16.02
CA LEU A 492 0.97 11.14 -17.41
C LEU A 492 -0.06 11.88 -18.28
N GLU A 493 -1.35 11.61 -18.09
CA GLU A 493 -2.43 12.25 -18.86
C GLU A 493 -2.41 13.76 -18.71
N LEU A 494 -2.32 14.22 -17.45
CA LEU A 494 -2.24 15.63 -17.16
C LEU A 494 -0.91 16.24 -17.62
N SER A 495 0.21 15.52 -17.52
CA SER A 495 1.52 15.99 -18.03
C SER A 495 1.48 16.25 -19.54
N PHE A 496 0.95 15.30 -20.32
CA PHE A 496 0.81 15.44 -21.77
C PHE A 496 -0.11 16.60 -22.11
N ARG A 497 -1.25 16.71 -21.42
CA ARG A 497 -2.18 17.81 -21.63
C ARG A 497 -1.55 19.17 -21.31
N ILE A 498 -0.82 19.32 -20.21
CA ILE A 498 -0.15 20.57 -19.84
C ILE A 498 0.76 21.01 -20.98
N TRP A 499 1.68 20.14 -21.42
CA TRP A 499 2.65 20.46 -22.46
C TRP A 499 2.00 20.70 -23.82
N MET A 500 1.16 19.76 -24.27
CA MET A 500 0.58 19.80 -25.60
C MET A 500 -0.42 20.94 -25.76
N CYS A 501 -1.04 21.42 -24.69
CA CYS A 501 -2.05 22.49 -24.73
C CYS A 501 -1.51 23.87 -24.28
N GLY A 502 -0.19 24.07 -24.29
CA GLY A 502 0.44 25.40 -24.15
C GLY A 502 0.89 25.81 -22.74
N GLY A 503 0.85 24.89 -21.77
CA GLY A 503 1.43 25.07 -20.44
C GLY A 503 2.89 24.64 -20.35
N THR A 504 3.46 24.82 -19.17
CA THR A 504 4.83 24.36 -18.85
C THR A 504 4.79 23.57 -17.54
N LEU A 505 5.37 22.38 -17.54
CA LEU A 505 5.55 21.57 -16.33
C LEU A 505 7.00 21.69 -15.84
N VAL A 506 7.18 22.11 -14.60
CA VAL A 506 8.52 22.36 -14.03
C VAL A 506 8.65 21.82 -12.61
N ILE A 507 9.87 21.43 -12.24
CA ILE A 507 10.27 21.14 -10.86
C ILE A 507 10.94 22.39 -10.29
N SER A 508 10.51 22.82 -9.11
CA SER A 508 11.16 23.92 -8.39
C SER A 508 12.28 23.38 -7.50
N PRO A 509 13.56 23.64 -7.80
CA PRO A 509 14.68 23.07 -7.03
C PRO A 509 14.77 23.58 -5.59
N CYS A 510 14.14 24.70 -5.26
CA CYS A 510 14.13 25.25 -3.89
C CYS A 510 12.94 24.79 -3.04
N SER A 511 11.99 24.06 -3.60
CA SER A 511 10.82 23.55 -2.87
C SER A 511 11.00 22.07 -2.60
N HIS A 512 11.02 21.68 -1.33
CA HIS A 512 11.19 20.29 -0.91
C HIS A 512 9.99 19.82 -0.11
N VAL A 513 9.53 18.61 -0.42
CA VAL A 513 8.49 17.93 0.36
C VAL A 513 8.84 16.45 0.43
N GLY A 514 9.00 15.93 1.64
CA GLY A 514 9.25 14.52 1.88
C GLY A 514 7.99 13.70 1.68
N HIS A 515 8.14 12.49 1.14
CA HIS A 515 7.04 11.56 0.89
C HIS A 515 7.45 10.15 1.35
N ILE A 516 6.53 9.43 2.02
CA ILE A 516 6.75 8.02 2.39
C ILE A 516 6.52 7.14 1.17
N PHE A 517 7.61 6.70 0.53
CA PHE A 517 7.54 5.74 -0.57
C PHE A 517 7.35 4.32 -0.03
N ARG A 518 6.29 3.64 -0.47
CA ARG A 518 5.93 2.29 -0.03
C ARG A 518 6.35 1.26 -1.07
N LYS A 519 6.91 0.12 -0.65
CA LYS A 519 7.21 -1.01 -1.56
C LYS A 519 5.97 -1.69 -2.15
N ARG A 520 4.81 -1.57 -1.50
CA ARG A 520 3.53 -2.13 -1.96
C ARG A 520 2.38 -1.18 -1.67
N SER A 521 1.33 -1.25 -2.48
CA SER A 521 0.09 -0.56 -2.13
C SER A 521 -0.63 -1.30 -0.99
N PRO A 522 -1.06 -0.61 0.07
CA PRO A 522 -1.86 -1.22 1.14
C PRO A 522 -3.33 -1.38 0.75
N TYR A 523 -3.75 -0.83 -0.40
CA TYR A 523 -5.14 -0.76 -0.79
C TYR A 523 -5.58 -1.98 -1.60
N LYS A 524 -6.73 -2.55 -1.22
CA LYS A 524 -7.37 -3.62 -1.99
C LYS A 524 -8.15 -3.02 -3.15
N TRP A 525 -8.05 -3.66 -4.31
CA TRP A 525 -8.85 -3.35 -5.50
C TRP A 525 -9.63 -4.60 -5.91
N SER A 526 -10.75 -4.43 -6.59
CA SER A 526 -11.50 -5.57 -7.14
C SER A 526 -10.68 -6.23 -8.25
N ASP A 527 -10.48 -7.55 -8.17
CA ASP A 527 -9.70 -8.33 -9.14
C ASP A 527 -10.31 -8.36 -10.56
N GLU A 528 -11.56 -7.90 -10.72
CA GLU A 528 -12.32 -8.03 -11.97
C GLU A 528 -11.90 -7.05 -13.09
N VAL A 529 -11.19 -5.95 -12.77
CA VAL A 529 -10.79 -4.94 -13.77
C VAL A 529 -9.36 -4.47 -13.52
N ASN A 530 -8.49 -4.60 -14.53
CA ASN A 530 -7.19 -3.95 -14.53
C ASN A 530 -7.38 -2.43 -14.73
N VAL A 531 -7.59 -1.71 -13.63
CA VAL A 531 -7.88 -0.28 -13.58
C VAL A 531 -6.78 0.55 -14.25
N VAL A 532 -5.52 0.22 -13.99
CA VAL A 532 -4.37 0.92 -14.57
C VAL A 532 -4.37 0.78 -16.09
N ARG A 533 -4.61 -0.43 -16.62
CA ARG A 533 -4.74 -0.64 -18.08
C ARG A 533 -5.87 0.20 -18.67
N LYS A 534 -7.05 0.21 -18.05
CA LYS A 534 -8.17 1.03 -18.52
C LYS A 534 -7.77 2.51 -18.62
N ASN A 535 -7.19 3.07 -17.57
CA ASN A 535 -6.79 4.48 -17.55
C ASN A 535 -5.72 4.79 -18.59
N SER A 536 -4.69 3.93 -18.71
CA SER A 536 -3.63 4.06 -19.70
C SER A 536 -4.14 3.97 -21.14
N VAL A 537 -5.14 3.11 -21.43
CA VAL A 537 -5.79 3.07 -22.75
C VAL A 537 -6.56 4.37 -23.03
N ARG A 538 -7.29 4.92 -22.05
CA ARG A 538 -7.99 6.22 -22.22
C ARG A 538 -7.01 7.34 -22.54
N LEU A 539 -5.91 7.42 -21.80
CA LEU A 539 -4.82 8.35 -22.06
C LEU A 539 -4.24 8.14 -23.47
N ALA A 540 -3.96 6.89 -23.85
CA ALA A 540 -3.34 6.55 -25.12
C ALA A 540 -4.22 6.97 -26.32
N GLU A 541 -5.51 6.70 -26.22
CA GLU A 541 -6.49 7.04 -27.26
C GLU A 541 -6.69 8.55 -27.47
N VAL A 542 -6.46 9.36 -26.43
CA VAL A 542 -6.66 10.81 -26.49
C VAL A 542 -5.37 11.54 -26.84
N TRP A 543 -4.21 11.09 -26.34
CA TRP A 543 -2.98 11.90 -26.32
C TRP A 543 -1.81 11.35 -27.13
N LEU A 544 -1.75 10.05 -27.45
CA LEU A 544 -0.56 9.44 -28.08
C LEU A 544 -0.61 9.39 -29.61
N ASP A 545 -1.68 9.84 -30.25
CA ASP A 545 -1.83 9.84 -31.72
C ASP A 545 -1.46 8.46 -32.35
N GLU A 546 -0.61 8.43 -33.37
CA GLU A 546 -0.10 7.20 -34.00
C GLU A 546 0.83 6.37 -33.10
N TYR A 547 1.37 6.95 -32.03
CA TYR A 547 2.31 6.29 -31.11
C TYR A 547 1.62 5.37 -30.11
N LYS A 548 0.29 5.45 -29.97
CA LYS A 548 -0.49 4.55 -29.10
C LYS A 548 -0.29 3.06 -29.44
N LYS A 549 0.07 2.75 -30.69
CA LYS A 549 0.42 1.40 -31.15
C LYS A 549 1.54 0.76 -30.30
N TYR A 550 2.49 1.55 -29.78
CA TYR A 550 3.57 1.03 -28.95
C TYR A 550 3.10 0.55 -27.59
N TYR A 551 2.20 1.30 -26.96
CA TYR A 551 1.56 0.84 -25.73
C TYR A 551 0.67 -0.38 -25.99
N TYR A 552 -0.10 -0.37 -27.08
CA TYR A 552 -0.98 -1.49 -27.42
C TYR A 552 -0.20 -2.79 -27.59
N GLN A 553 0.97 -2.75 -28.23
CA GLN A 553 1.85 -3.90 -28.35
C GLN A 553 2.26 -4.49 -26.99
N ARG A 554 2.44 -3.68 -25.94
CA ARG A 554 2.80 -4.14 -24.59
C ARG A 554 1.68 -4.91 -23.90
N ILE A 555 0.44 -4.59 -24.24
CA ILE A 555 -0.77 -5.23 -23.70
C ILE A 555 -1.41 -6.22 -24.69
N ASN A 556 -0.64 -6.67 -25.68
CA ASN A 556 -1.08 -7.53 -26.78
C ASN A 556 -2.38 -7.05 -27.48
N ASN A 557 -2.49 -5.75 -27.70
CA ASN A 557 -3.65 -5.07 -28.29
C ASN A 557 -4.98 -5.32 -27.56
N ASN A 558 -4.93 -5.82 -26.32
CA ASN A 558 -6.11 -6.02 -25.50
C ASN A 558 -6.51 -4.72 -24.80
N LEU A 559 -7.25 -3.88 -25.52
CA LEU A 559 -7.67 -2.56 -25.05
C LEU A 559 -8.71 -2.64 -23.91
N GLY A 560 -9.43 -3.74 -23.78
CA GLY A 560 -10.56 -3.88 -22.87
C GLY A 560 -11.66 -2.83 -23.09
N ASN A 561 -12.56 -2.69 -22.12
CA ASN A 561 -13.54 -1.61 -22.11
C ASN A 561 -12.98 -0.39 -21.36
N TYR A 562 -12.59 0.64 -22.11
CA TYR A 562 -12.05 1.88 -21.56
C TYR A 562 -13.09 3.02 -21.45
N GLY A 563 -14.35 2.78 -21.83
CA GLY A 563 -15.44 3.75 -21.75
C GLY A 563 -15.37 4.89 -22.78
N ASP A 564 -16.30 5.85 -22.68
CA ASP A 564 -16.37 6.99 -23.59
C ASP A 564 -15.27 8.04 -23.30
N ILE A 565 -14.64 8.53 -24.36
CA ILE A 565 -13.56 9.53 -24.35
C ILE A 565 -13.88 10.75 -25.24
N THR A 566 -15.11 10.85 -25.76
CA THR A 566 -15.53 11.91 -26.69
C THR A 566 -15.28 13.30 -26.13
N SER A 567 -15.62 13.53 -24.85
CA SER A 567 -15.39 14.83 -24.19
C SER A 567 -13.92 15.21 -24.11
N ARG A 568 -13.01 14.24 -23.97
CA ARG A 568 -11.56 14.46 -23.90
C ARG A 568 -10.96 14.75 -25.27
N LYS A 569 -11.42 14.08 -26.33
CA LYS A 569 -11.04 14.40 -27.72
C LYS A 569 -11.52 15.80 -28.13
N LEU A 570 -12.77 16.16 -27.83
CA LEU A 570 -13.31 17.50 -28.10
C LEU A 570 -12.57 18.60 -27.32
N LEU A 571 -12.17 18.32 -26.08
CA LEU A 571 -11.37 19.25 -25.28
C LEU A 571 -10.01 19.50 -25.95
N ARG A 572 -9.32 18.43 -26.40
CA ARG A 572 -8.03 18.54 -27.09
C ARG A 572 -8.14 19.37 -28.37
N GLU A 573 -9.19 19.17 -29.16
CA GLU A 573 -9.48 19.98 -30.35
C GLU A 573 -9.76 21.45 -30.00
N LYS A 574 -10.61 21.69 -28.98
CA LYS A 574 -10.99 23.04 -28.53
C LYS A 574 -9.79 23.86 -28.06
N LEU A 575 -8.87 23.23 -27.32
CA LEU A 575 -7.64 23.87 -26.82
C LEU A 575 -6.54 23.96 -27.89
N GLN A 576 -6.78 23.45 -29.11
CA GLN A 576 -5.81 23.45 -30.21
C GLN A 576 -4.46 22.84 -29.81
N CYS A 577 -4.51 21.75 -29.05
CA CYS A 577 -3.31 21.12 -28.52
C CYS A 577 -2.44 20.55 -29.67
N LYS A 578 -1.13 20.58 -29.46
CA LYS A 578 -0.11 20.01 -30.35
C LYS A 578 -0.24 18.48 -30.47
N SER A 579 0.42 17.91 -31.46
CA SER A 579 0.50 16.46 -31.64
C SER A 579 1.47 15.82 -30.65
N PHE A 580 1.32 14.52 -30.44
CA PHE A 580 2.27 13.75 -29.64
C PHE A 580 3.65 13.71 -30.29
N LYS A 581 3.71 13.72 -31.63
CA LYS A 581 4.96 13.91 -32.37
C LYS A 581 5.70 15.17 -31.92
N TRP A 582 5.01 16.31 -31.81
CA TRP A 582 5.60 17.54 -31.30
C TRP A 582 6.08 17.38 -29.86
N TYR A 583 5.33 16.67 -29.01
CA TYR A 583 5.73 16.42 -27.63
C TYR A 583 7.03 15.63 -27.54
N VAL A 584 7.17 14.52 -28.27
CA VAL A 584 8.40 13.71 -28.25
C VAL A 584 9.57 14.36 -28.98
N THR A 585 9.35 15.35 -29.86
CA THR A 585 10.47 16.08 -30.50
C THR A 585 10.94 17.28 -29.68
N GLU A 586 10.00 18.06 -29.13
CA GLU A 586 10.32 19.32 -28.47
C GLU A 586 10.44 19.17 -26.95
N ILE A 587 9.62 18.34 -26.33
CA ILE A 587 9.56 18.21 -24.87
C ILE A 587 10.42 17.05 -24.39
N TYR A 588 10.29 15.87 -25.02
CA TYR A 588 10.99 14.66 -24.58
C TYR A 588 11.71 13.89 -25.70
N PRO A 589 12.67 14.53 -26.42
CA PRO A 589 13.50 13.88 -27.45
C PRO A 589 14.41 12.78 -26.90
N GLU A 590 14.66 12.76 -25.60
CA GLU A 590 15.44 11.71 -24.94
C GLU A 590 14.66 10.38 -24.83
N LEU A 591 13.34 10.39 -25.06
CA LEU A 591 12.53 9.17 -25.12
C LEU A 591 12.88 8.34 -26.35
N SER A 592 13.38 7.11 -26.12
CA SER A 592 13.69 6.19 -27.21
C SER A 592 12.41 5.70 -27.91
N LEU A 593 12.28 5.95 -29.21
CA LEU A 593 11.14 5.53 -30.01
C LEU A 593 11.33 4.10 -30.56
N PRO A 594 10.32 3.21 -30.52
CA PRO A 594 10.44 1.86 -31.07
C PRO A 594 10.58 1.81 -32.61
N GLU A 595 10.39 2.92 -33.33
CA GLU A 595 10.65 3.02 -34.79
C GLU A 595 12.13 2.85 -35.14
N ASP A 596 13.02 2.94 -34.14
CA ASP A 596 14.44 2.69 -34.29
C ASP A 596 14.83 1.22 -34.08
N THR A 597 13.88 0.30 -34.30
CA THR A 597 14.06 -1.13 -34.08
C THR A 597 13.91 -1.93 -35.38
N LYS A 598 14.73 -2.98 -35.54
CA LYS A 598 14.71 -3.91 -36.67
C LYS A 598 13.59 -4.93 -36.52
N THR A 599 13.36 -5.38 -35.28
CA THR A 599 12.34 -6.38 -34.93
C THR A 599 11.77 -6.06 -33.56
N LEU A 600 10.48 -6.36 -33.35
CA LEU A 600 9.79 -6.15 -32.07
C LEU A 600 8.84 -7.31 -31.72
N GLY A 601 8.56 -7.51 -30.42
CA GLY A 601 7.65 -8.55 -29.92
C GLY A 601 8.33 -9.65 -29.12
N GLU A 602 7.67 -10.80 -29.04
CA GLU A 602 8.18 -11.97 -28.33
C GLU A 602 9.28 -12.66 -29.13
N ILE A 603 10.26 -13.21 -28.40
CA ILE A 603 11.37 -13.98 -28.94
C ILE A 603 11.10 -15.46 -28.63
N ARG A 604 10.49 -16.19 -29.58
CA ARG A 604 10.09 -17.60 -29.38
C ARG A 604 11.12 -18.56 -29.92
N ASN A 605 11.39 -19.62 -29.18
CA ASN A 605 12.30 -20.66 -29.66
C ASN A 605 11.62 -21.59 -30.68
N PHE A 606 12.40 -22.15 -31.61
CA PHE A 606 11.89 -23.12 -32.60
C PHE A 606 11.86 -24.57 -32.06
N TYR A 607 12.64 -24.88 -31.02
CA TYR A 607 12.70 -26.22 -30.42
C TYR A 607 11.53 -26.50 -29.46
N ALA A 608 11.11 -25.49 -28.68
CA ALA A 608 10.02 -25.60 -27.71
C ALA A 608 9.21 -24.29 -27.66
N ASP A 609 7.96 -24.35 -27.20
CA ASP A 609 7.06 -23.20 -27.05
C ASP A 609 7.42 -22.33 -25.83
N PHE A 610 8.68 -21.91 -25.79
CA PHE A 610 9.29 -21.10 -24.75
C PHE A 610 9.82 -19.80 -25.34
N CYS A 611 9.63 -18.74 -24.58
CA CYS A 611 9.96 -17.38 -24.92
C CYS A 611 11.08 -16.88 -24.01
N VAL A 612 11.89 -15.96 -24.54
CA VAL A 612 12.77 -15.12 -23.71
C VAL A 612 11.87 -14.29 -22.79
N ASP A 613 12.13 -14.35 -21.49
CA ASP A 613 11.36 -13.65 -20.47
C ASP A 613 12.32 -12.98 -19.47
N ALA A 614 12.15 -11.68 -19.26
CA ALA A 614 12.89 -10.99 -18.21
C ALA A 614 12.15 -9.77 -17.68
N ASN A 615 12.26 -9.56 -16.37
CA ASN A 615 11.89 -8.31 -15.74
C ASN A 615 12.99 -7.27 -15.98
N THR A 616 12.69 -6.24 -16.78
CA THR A 616 13.66 -5.18 -17.12
C THR A 616 13.53 -3.90 -16.30
N HIS A 617 12.80 -3.96 -15.18
CA HIS A 617 12.76 -2.86 -14.23
C HIS A 617 14.15 -2.65 -13.59
N PRO A 618 14.60 -1.41 -13.31
CA PRO A 618 15.92 -1.13 -12.73
C PRO A 618 16.25 -1.94 -11.47
N ASN A 619 15.28 -2.16 -10.59
CA ASN A 619 15.43 -3.01 -9.38
C ASN A 619 15.69 -4.50 -9.66
N SER A 620 15.54 -4.94 -10.91
CA SER A 620 15.79 -6.30 -11.37
C SER A 620 17.04 -6.40 -12.24
N PHE A 621 17.84 -5.34 -12.36
CA PHE A 621 19.14 -5.41 -13.03
C PHE A 621 20.07 -6.41 -12.35
N ASN A 622 21.00 -6.98 -13.11
CA ASN A 622 21.87 -8.11 -12.75
C ASN A 622 21.15 -9.46 -12.57
N LYS A 623 19.84 -9.55 -12.80
CA LYS A 623 19.15 -10.84 -12.86
C LYS A 623 19.33 -11.49 -14.23
N SER A 624 19.43 -12.81 -14.22
CA SER A 624 19.53 -13.60 -15.44
C SER A 624 18.22 -13.63 -16.19
N VAL A 625 18.31 -13.58 -17.51
CA VAL A 625 17.20 -13.82 -18.42
C VAL A 625 16.79 -15.28 -18.31
N ILE A 626 15.49 -15.55 -18.24
CA ILE A 626 14.96 -16.90 -18.17
C ILE A 626 14.25 -17.26 -19.47
N SER A 627 13.98 -18.54 -19.66
CA SER A 627 12.98 -19.02 -20.59
C SER A 627 11.70 -19.33 -19.84
N TYR A 628 10.56 -18.90 -20.38
CA TYR A 628 9.23 -19.17 -19.81
C TYR A 628 8.26 -19.57 -20.92
N PRO A 629 7.22 -20.40 -20.66
CA PRO A 629 6.20 -20.69 -21.66
C PRO A 629 5.67 -19.42 -22.32
N CYS A 630 5.56 -19.44 -23.65
CA CYS A 630 5.09 -18.27 -24.38
C CYS A 630 3.62 -17.97 -24.05
N HIS A 631 3.36 -16.81 -23.44
CA HIS A 631 2.01 -16.52 -22.93
C HIS A 631 1.21 -15.53 -23.80
N ASN A 632 1.80 -14.90 -24.81
CA ASN A 632 1.10 -13.92 -25.68
C ASN A 632 0.53 -12.72 -24.91
N GLU A 633 1.10 -12.37 -23.77
CA GLU A 633 0.57 -11.26 -22.95
C GLU A 633 1.43 -10.00 -23.07
N GLY A 634 2.50 -10.05 -23.87
CA GLY A 634 3.51 -8.99 -23.90
C GLY A 634 4.27 -8.95 -22.59
N GLY A 635 4.21 -7.83 -21.87
CA GLY A 635 4.84 -7.71 -20.56
C GLY A 635 6.34 -8.04 -20.58
N ASN A 636 6.76 -9.00 -19.76
CA ASN A 636 8.17 -9.42 -19.61
C ASN A 636 8.72 -10.21 -20.82
N GLN A 637 7.86 -10.67 -21.73
CA GLN A 637 8.27 -11.40 -22.94
C GLN A 637 8.42 -10.49 -24.17
N PHE A 638 8.11 -9.20 -24.06
CA PHE A 638 8.25 -8.26 -25.16
C PHE A 638 9.63 -7.61 -25.18
N PHE A 639 10.38 -7.82 -26.27
CA PHE A 639 11.67 -7.18 -26.50
C PHE A 639 11.65 -6.36 -27.80
N MET A 640 12.73 -5.63 -28.06
CA MET A 640 13.00 -4.96 -29.34
C MET A 640 14.49 -5.12 -29.69
N LEU A 641 14.81 -5.35 -30.96
CA LEU A 641 16.19 -5.27 -31.45
C LEU A 641 16.44 -3.89 -32.06
N THR A 642 17.27 -3.06 -31.43
CA THR A 642 17.55 -1.70 -31.91
C THR A 642 18.43 -1.71 -33.17
N LYS A 643 18.43 -0.61 -33.94
CA LYS A 643 19.31 -0.45 -35.12
C LYS A 643 20.80 -0.59 -34.77
N ILE A 644 21.20 -0.19 -33.56
CA ILE A 644 22.58 -0.31 -33.05
C ILE A 644 22.92 -1.71 -32.52
N GLY A 645 21.96 -2.63 -32.51
CA GLY A 645 22.16 -4.05 -32.18
C GLY A 645 21.93 -4.40 -30.71
N GLU A 646 21.15 -3.62 -29.95
CA GLU A 646 20.79 -3.99 -28.57
C GLU A 646 19.47 -4.75 -28.54
N ILE A 647 19.37 -5.83 -27.76
CA ILE A 647 18.08 -6.42 -27.42
C ILE A 647 17.58 -5.74 -26.15
N ARG A 648 16.55 -4.91 -26.31
CA ARG A 648 16.11 -3.92 -25.32
C ARG A 648 14.64 -4.06 -24.97
N ARG A 649 14.31 -3.84 -23.70
CA ARG A 649 12.96 -3.55 -23.21
C ARG A 649 13.03 -2.37 -22.24
N ASP A 650 12.53 -1.22 -22.69
CA ASP A 650 12.47 0.03 -21.94
C ASP A 650 13.86 0.51 -21.46
N HIS A 651 14.24 0.34 -20.20
CA HIS A 651 15.59 0.71 -19.69
C HIS A 651 16.59 -0.45 -19.63
N GLY A 652 16.11 -1.69 -19.73
CA GLY A 652 16.95 -2.88 -19.64
C GLY A 652 17.37 -3.37 -21.02
N CYS A 653 18.65 -3.65 -21.17
CA CYS A 653 19.24 -4.33 -22.31
C CYS A 653 19.76 -5.71 -21.88
N LEU A 654 19.68 -6.68 -22.79
CA LEU A 654 20.30 -7.97 -22.60
C LEU A 654 21.82 -7.83 -22.79
N GLU A 655 22.57 -8.26 -21.79
CA GLU A 655 24.02 -8.27 -21.79
C GLU A 655 24.53 -9.67 -21.53
N TYR A 656 25.52 -10.12 -22.28
CA TYR A 656 26.18 -11.38 -22.03
C TYR A 656 27.43 -11.20 -21.14
N SER A 657 27.43 -11.83 -19.95
CA SER A 657 28.57 -11.75 -19.03
C SER A 657 29.77 -12.59 -19.45
N GLY A 658 29.55 -13.62 -20.29
CA GLY A 658 30.59 -14.56 -20.78
C GLY A 658 31.49 -13.95 -21.85
N GLY A 659 32.31 -13.00 -21.45
CA GLY A 659 33.26 -12.31 -22.32
C GLY A 659 34.25 -11.42 -21.57
N ILE A 660 33.97 -11.14 -20.30
CA ILE A 660 34.90 -10.51 -19.38
C ILE A 660 35.69 -11.63 -18.70
N ALA A 661 37.02 -11.52 -18.70
CA ALA A 661 37.94 -12.44 -18.06
C ALA A 661 37.90 -12.40 -16.50
N ASP A 662 36.72 -12.16 -15.92
CA ASP A 662 36.50 -12.27 -14.48
C ASP A 662 35.92 -13.65 -14.18
N ILE A 663 36.78 -14.51 -13.65
CA ILE A 663 36.60 -15.95 -13.36
C ILE A 663 35.42 -16.27 -12.42
N ASN A 664 34.68 -15.26 -11.94
CA ASN A 664 33.64 -15.40 -10.91
C ASN A 664 32.21 -14.99 -11.35
N LYS A 665 31.97 -14.63 -12.61
CA LYS A 665 30.60 -14.40 -13.12
C LYS A 665 30.17 -15.58 -13.98
N ASP A 666 29.10 -16.25 -13.55
CA ASP A 666 28.46 -17.32 -14.31
C ASP A 666 28.20 -16.90 -15.77
N ASP A 667 28.37 -17.84 -16.68
CA ASP A 667 28.17 -17.71 -18.12
C ASP A 667 26.69 -17.51 -18.46
N LYS A 668 26.18 -16.27 -18.36
CA LYS A 668 24.74 -15.96 -18.36
C LYS A 668 24.42 -14.73 -19.18
N VAL A 669 23.20 -14.70 -19.72
CA VAL A 669 22.60 -13.47 -20.26
C VAL A 669 21.87 -12.77 -19.12
N LEU A 670 22.24 -11.52 -18.86
CA LEU A 670 21.72 -10.68 -17.79
C LEU A 670 20.92 -9.51 -18.35
N VAL A 671 20.07 -8.92 -17.53
CA VAL A 671 19.48 -7.60 -17.81
C VAL A 671 20.29 -6.51 -17.10
N LEU A 672 20.76 -5.53 -17.86
CA LEU A 672 21.53 -4.39 -17.37
C LEU A 672 21.04 -3.09 -18.00
N SER A 673 21.53 -1.95 -17.49
CA SER A 673 21.25 -0.66 -18.11
C SER A 673 21.80 -0.63 -19.54
N CYS A 674 20.98 -0.17 -20.48
CA CYS A 674 21.44 0.06 -21.85
C CYS A 674 22.52 1.14 -21.87
N HIS A 675 23.65 0.86 -22.52
CA HIS A 675 24.78 1.80 -22.59
C HIS A 675 25.17 2.21 -24.02
N GLY A 676 24.68 1.54 -25.07
CA GLY A 676 24.95 1.93 -26.46
C GLY A 676 26.39 1.72 -26.95
N GLU A 677 27.30 1.29 -26.08
CA GLU A 677 28.74 1.12 -26.39
C GLU A 677 29.05 -0.19 -27.15
N LYS A 678 28.03 -0.95 -27.55
CA LYS A 678 28.14 -2.29 -28.16
C LYS A 678 28.79 -3.28 -27.19
N GLY A 679 29.82 -4.03 -27.64
CA GLY A 679 30.50 -5.04 -26.83
C GLY A 679 29.54 -6.15 -26.37
N ASN A 680 29.37 -6.28 -25.06
CA ASN A 680 28.58 -7.33 -24.42
C ASN A 680 27.06 -7.14 -24.57
N GLN A 681 26.61 -5.97 -25.02
CA GLN A 681 25.20 -5.70 -25.35
C GLN A 681 24.93 -5.68 -26.85
N TYR A 682 25.89 -6.11 -27.68
CA TYR A 682 25.76 -6.11 -29.13
C TYR A 682 25.33 -7.48 -29.66
N TRP A 683 24.18 -7.49 -30.34
CA TRP A 683 23.50 -8.67 -30.85
C TRP A 683 23.16 -8.50 -32.33
N ILE A 684 23.29 -9.59 -33.08
CA ILE A 684 22.92 -9.67 -34.50
C ILE A 684 21.87 -10.76 -34.64
N TYR A 685 20.68 -10.38 -35.08
CA TYR A 685 19.67 -11.32 -35.54
C TYR A 685 19.84 -11.56 -37.05
N ASN A 686 20.27 -12.77 -37.41
CA ASN A 686 20.64 -13.09 -38.79
C ASN A 686 19.49 -13.73 -39.59
N GLU A 687 19.71 -13.93 -40.90
CA GLU A 687 18.72 -14.54 -41.81
C GLU A 687 18.38 -15.99 -41.44
N ASN A 688 19.27 -16.68 -40.71
CA ASN A 688 19.09 -18.06 -40.23
C ASN A 688 18.28 -18.14 -38.93
N ASN A 689 17.67 -17.03 -38.50
CA ASN A 689 16.91 -16.91 -37.26
C ASN A 689 17.75 -17.10 -35.99
N GLN A 690 19.08 -16.93 -36.04
CA GLN A 690 19.93 -17.02 -34.86
C GLN A 690 20.17 -15.63 -34.27
N ILE A 691 20.24 -15.56 -32.93
CA ILE A 691 20.67 -14.38 -32.19
C ILE A 691 22.16 -14.60 -31.86
N TYR A 692 23.02 -13.95 -32.64
CA TYR A 692 24.47 -14.05 -32.57
C TYR A 692 25.06 -12.92 -31.73
N HIS A 693 26.00 -13.26 -30.84
CA HIS A 693 26.76 -12.32 -30.04
C HIS A 693 28.20 -12.24 -30.54
N PRO A 694 28.59 -11.15 -31.23
CA PRO A 694 29.89 -11.07 -31.90
C PRO A 694 31.10 -11.09 -30.97
N ALA A 695 31.00 -10.49 -29.77
CA ALA A 695 32.15 -10.37 -28.88
C ALA A 695 32.62 -11.74 -28.32
N SER A 696 31.72 -12.70 -28.16
CA SER A 696 32.03 -14.07 -27.72
C SER A 696 32.03 -15.11 -28.84
N ASN A 697 31.65 -14.70 -30.05
CA ASN A 697 31.45 -15.59 -31.19
C ASN A 697 30.49 -16.77 -30.89
N SER A 698 29.43 -16.52 -30.13
CA SER A 698 28.46 -17.53 -29.71
C SER A 698 27.01 -17.11 -30.03
N CYS A 699 26.10 -18.08 -30.05
CA CYS A 699 24.69 -17.91 -30.34
C CYS A 699 23.84 -18.21 -29.10
N MET A 700 22.79 -17.40 -28.90
CA MET A 700 21.80 -17.60 -27.86
C MET A 700 21.05 -18.92 -28.10
N THR A 701 21.02 -19.78 -27.08
CA THR A 701 20.53 -21.15 -27.16
C THR A 701 19.61 -21.44 -25.99
N LEU A 702 18.45 -22.06 -26.27
CA LEU A 702 17.60 -22.62 -25.22
C LEU A 702 18.24 -23.89 -24.65
N SER A 703 18.25 -24.04 -23.33
CA SER A 703 18.73 -25.26 -22.68
C SER A 703 17.86 -26.47 -23.03
N ASN A 704 18.43 -27.67 -22.96
CA ASN A 704 17.71 -28.91 -23.30
C ASN A 704 16.49 -29.16 -22.39
N ASP A 705 16.55 -28.71 -21.14
CA ASP A 705 15.46 -28.75 -20.16
C ASP A 705 14.45 -27.59 -20.32
N SER A 706 14.72 -26.64 -21.22
CA SER A 706 13.94 -25.41 -21.45
C SER A 706 13.81 -24.49 -20.22
N GLU A 707 14.63 -24.68 -19.18
CA GLU A 707 14.57 -23.88 -17.95
C GLU A 707 15.42 -22.60 -18.00
N HIS A 708 16.42 -22.52 -18.89
CA HIS A 708 17.30 -21.36 -18.96
C HIS A 708 17.85 -21.07 -20.37
N ILE A 709 18.38 -19.87 -20.52
CA ILE A 709 19.07 -19.41 -21.73
C ILE A 709 20.58 -19.48 -21.50
N GLN A 710 21.30 -20.01 -22.48
CA GLN A 710 22.76 -20.15 -22.48
C GLN A 710 23.35 -19.70 -23.81
N MET A 711 24.66 -19.50 -23.83
CA MET A 711 25.41 -19.18 -25.05
C MET A 711 26.23 -20.39 -25.49
N GLN A 712 26.13 -20.76 -26.77
CA GLN A 712 26.87 -21.89 -27.33
C GLN A 712 27.51 -21.53 -28.67
N VAL A 713 28.46 -22.34 -29.13
CA VAL A 713 29.01 -22.22 -30.48
C VAL A 713 27.85 -22.31 -31.49
N CYS A 714 27.84 -21.39 -32.45
CA CYS A 714 26.77 -21.30 -33.43
C CYS A 714 26.71 -22.54 -34.34
N ASP A 715 25.56 -23.19 -34.37
CA ASP A 715 25.24 -24.36 -35.20
C ASP A 715 23.91 -24.13 -35.92
N LEU A 716 23.98 -24.05 -37.25
CA LEU A 716 22.82 -23.81 -38.13
C LEU A 716 21.80 -24.96 -38.10
N SER A 717 22.21 -26.16 -37.70
CA SER A 717 21.34 -27.33 -37.59
C SER A 717 20.57 -27.37 -36.28
N ASN A 718 21.05 -26.67 -35.24
CA ASN A 718 20.45 -26.70 -33.92
C ASN A 718 19.17 -25.83 -33.86
N ALA A 719 18.02 -26.47 -33.69
CA ALA A 719 16.73 -25.78 -33.56
C ALA A 719 16.63 -24.93 -32.28
N ALA A 720 17.33 -25.29 -31.21
CA ALA A 720 17.34 -24.52 -29.96
C ALA A 720 18.08 -23.18 -30.09
N GLN A 721 18.85 -22.98 -31.16
CA GLN A 721 19.51 -21.71 -31.50
C GLN A 721 18.69 -20.82 -32.44
N LYS A 722 17.54 -21.30 -32.89
CA LYS A 722 16.66 -20.56 -33.81
C LYS A 722 15.55 -19.90 -33.01
N TRP A 723 15.36 -18.62 -33.27
CA TRP A 723 14.41 -17.75 -32.58
C TRP A 723 13.55 -17.00 -33.59
N SER A 724 12.23 -17.02 -33.37
CA SER A 724 11.27 -16.24 -34.15
C SER A 724 10.88 -15.00 -33.39
N TRP A 725 10.81 -13.88 -34.11
CA TRP A 725 10.30 -12.61 -33.60
C TRP A 725 8.90 -12.39 -34.12
N THR A 726 8.01 -11.88 -33.26
CA THR A 726 6.59 -11.68 -33.62
C THR A 726 6.44 -10.71 -34.80
N GLN A 727 7.22 -9.63 -34.86
CA GLN A 727 7.22 -8.69 -35.98
C GLN A 727 8.64 -8.37 -36.46
N ARG A 728 8.89 -8.54 -37.77
CA ARG A 728 10.07 -8.00 -38.45
C ARG A 728 9.68 -6.68 -39.12
N LEU A 729 10.30 -5.58 -38.70
CA LEU A 729 10.12 -4.27 -39.32
C LEU A 729 11.15 -4.15 -40.45
N LEU A 730 10.78 -4.64 -41.63
CA LEU A 730 11.59 -4.47 -42.84
C LEU A 730 11.62 -2.98 -43.21
N ASN A 731 12.78 -2.34 -43.08
CA ASN A 731 13.09 -1.08 -43.73
C ASN A 731 14.55 -1.08 -44.18
N GLU A 732 14.84 -1.90 -45.18
CA GLU A 732 15.85 -1.60 -46.19
C GLU A 732 15.15 -1.80 -47.54
N THR A 733 14.50 -0.75 -48.04
CA THR A 733 14.30 -0.65 -49.48
C THR A 733 15.68 -0.67 -50.12
N ASN A 734 16.01 -1.80 -50.73
CA ASN A 734 17.02 -1.93 -51.77
C ASN A 734 16.80 -0.80 -52.80
N ASN A 735 17.52 0.30 -52.65
CA ASN A 735 17.84 1.16 -53.77
C ASN A 735 19.22 0.74 -54.25
N THR A 736 19.17 -0.01 -55.35
CA THR A 736 20.25 -0.33 -56.29
C THR A 736 21.22 0.80 -56.54
#